data_AF-A0A1R2BK85-F1
#
_entry.id   AF-A0A1R2BK85-F1
#
_cell.length_a   1.000
_cell.length_b   1.000
_cell.length_c   1.000
_cell.angle_alpha   90.00
_cell.angle_beta   90.00
_cell.angle_gamma   90.00
#
_symmetry.space_group_name_H-M   'P 1'
#
loop_
_entity.id
_entity.type
_entity.pdbx_description
1 polymer ?
#
loop_
_entity_poly.entity_id
_entity_poly.type
_entity_poly.pdbx_seq_one_letter_code
_entity_poly.pdbx_strand_id
1 'polypeptide(L)'
;MSKFLKRLGTKKHIFTFDITIHSVQVAVNVPVRLNIIWKRHKKLSELRNKYPISPSIGLTEINETLSMINTLYEEKSGNFLPKKASLAIIAHIDKRSTKKLGEIHLNLIDYMKEGASRIPFTIMGCPDKKAHVFVSIKAQTMGDTIKDYASDASGSEMGVEEDQLNSGNSSFSKRSEQLSCDFTSNVANESETSILDEENKMKGQNRKPPIPRKNTDGSKEVQKEEKLRYVEIKAQNSLLEKENQQLKSEKEDLRIQMEMIVEKSKKERENFMEHANMIDIDLETIKSENYKLKEKNRRRKENYKKVQKELEETSGELLTLKINFSQSEKLKFIDEIKSLKKQFFDSQNEISKLAALLESYYNEKELLENSKDQLQSLNLKQMSEISSLKLKISEQQSIIINKIPDDQISYKRKIENVVQDIKKELESAQNERDDALSHQTDLLSDIHKLKRDFTNKEDELRSKIRKLEFENEEKANEIQFLNERLEDEIKKVTNIERKTLTAKEEFNEKIVKMHKNITEIAKEKESIEKSLMNYQRKALRNRSETDPDGLEKLRKSLNTYTMENTKLRNLIKEKDIEIEELKDKVKQIEKDFGEISNHGIFTEQVDSNEEMLKERIATLQGQIQNSNQMFVREKNLILDKTRLLEKELEVALQKNKDIEKIYETQVSALRIENIVLKEHQEKMGNPGNSGIILGEEAYKQTIEMKKIENKELKTLIVKMQEELKIMEKRYMDFKMNYASLELEKESVSKKYKDIQNSLNEFTASYKLMEEEFYRTNESFGVTLNENNELVNEIQLLKGQIEELMKRRKRKNT
;
A
#
# COMPACT_ATOMS: atom_id res chain seq x y z
N MET A 1 0.42 8.98 7.74
CA MET A 1 0.82 9.93 8.79
C MET A 1 1.22 9.29 10.12
N SER A 2 0.56 8.23 10.63
CA SER A 2 0.86 7.68 11.99
C SER A 2 2.30 7.19 12.22
N LYS A 3 3.02 6.74 11.18
CA LYS A 3 4.43 6.28 11.29
C LYS A 3 5.43 7.42 11.46
N PHE A 4 5.09 8.65 11.06
CA PHE A 4 5.98 9.82 11.19
C PHE A 4 5.89 10.40 12.59
N LEU A 5 4.66 10.51 13.13
CA LEU A 5 4.41 10.97 14.51
C LEU A 5 5.12 10.09 15.54
N LYS A 6 5.14 8.77 15.35
CA LYS A 6 5.86 7.82 16.23
C LYS A 6 7.39 7.97 16.23
N ARG A 7 7.98 8.77 15.33
CA ARG A 7 9.43 8.98 15.23
C ARG A 7 9.90 10.29 15.85
N LEU A 8 8.97 11.21 16.15
CA LEU A 8 9.31 12.47 16.81
C LEU A 8 9.88 12.18 18.21
N GLY A 9 11.08 12.70 18.48
CA GLY A 9 11.77 12.50 19.77
C GLY A 9 12.55 11.19 19.91
N THR A 10 12.78 10.44 18.82
CA THR A 10 13.59 9.20 18.82
C THR A 10 14.99 9.41 18.24
N LYS A 11 16.01 8.70 18.76
CA LYS A 11 17.40 8.72 18.27
C LYS A 11 17.59 7.68 17.17
N LYS A 12 18.24 8.07 16.07
CA LYS A 12 18.46 7.22 14.90
C LYS A 12 19.76 6.43 15.05
N HIS A 13 19.70 5.11 14.88
CA HIS A 13 20.86 4.22 14.86
C HIS A 13 20.89 3.38 13.58
N ILE A 14 22.09 3.12 13.05
CA ILE A 14 22.30 2.33 11.84
C ILE A 14 22.98 1.01 12.20
N PHE A 15 22.38 -0.09 11.77
CA PHE A 15 22.85 -1.45 12.00
C PHE A 15 22.96 -2.18 10.68
N THR A 16 23.97 -3.03 10.53
CA THR A 16 24.01 -4.05 9.49
C THR A 16 23.46 -5.33 10.09
N PHE A 17 22.48 -5.94 9.42
CA PHE A 17 21.92 -7.22 9.82
C PHE A 17 22.31 -8.27 8.80
N ASP A 18 22.91 -9.35 9.28
CA ASP A 18 23.33 -10.51 8.51
C ASP A 18 22.45 -11.69 8.87
N ILE A 19 21.71 -12.20 7.89
CA ILE A 19 20.83 -13.36 8.02
C ILE A 19 21.44 -14.50 7.23
N THR A 20 22.05 -15.46 7.92
CA THR A 20 22.56 -16.69 7.32
C THR A 20 21.44 -17.72 7.24
N ILE A 21 21.13 -18.18 6.04
CA ILE A 21 20.19 -19.28 5.81
C ILE A 21 20.97 -20.58 5.80
N HIS A 22 20.75 -21.45 6.78
CA HIS A 22 21.44 -22.74 6.88
C HIS A 22 20.79 -23.80 6.00
N SER A 23 19.49 -24.00 6.16
CA SER A 23 18.73 -24.99 5.39
C SER A 23 17.25 -24.63 5.31
N VAL A 24 16.60 -25.16 4.29
CA VAL A 24 15.15 -25.06 4.09
C VAL A 24 14.59 -26.47 4.03
N GLN A 25 13.62 -26.74 4.88
CA GLN A 25 12.83 -27.97 4.88
C GLN A 25 11.43 -27.65 4.39
N VAL A 26 11.04 -28.23 3.25
CA VAL A 26 9.70 -28.07 2.67
C VAL A 26 9.38 -29.27 1.77
N ALA A 27 8.21 -29.87 1.98
CA ALA A 27 7.69 -30.90 1.10
C ALA A 27 7.22 -30.30 -0.23
N VAL A 28 7.72 -30.82 -1.34
CA VAL A 28 7.38 -30.38 -2.69
C VAL A 28 6.90 -31.56 -3.54
N ASN A 29 5.90 -31.33 -4.40
CA ASN A 29 5.36 -32.39 -5.26
C ASN A 29 6.16 -32.57 -6.56
N VAL A 30 6.98 -31.58 -6.93
CA VAL A 30 7.84 -31.58 -8.11
C VAL A 30 9.21 -31.02 -7.73
N PRO A 31 10.30 -31.43 -8.39
CA PRO A 31 11.61 -30.83 -8.17
C PRO A 31 11.57 -29.33 -8.48
N VAL A 32 12.03 -28.50 -7.54
CA VAL A 32 12.08 -27.04 -7.72
C VAL A 32 13.43 -26.48 -7.36
N ARG A 33 13.73 -25.26 -7.82
CA ARG A 33 14.89 -24.50 -7.33
C ARG A 33 14.43 -23.34 -6.46
N LEU A 34 14.88 -23.29 -5.23
CA LEU A 34 14.53 -22.27 -4.26
C LEU A 34 15.43 -21.04 -4.40
N ASN A 35 14.81 -19.86 -4.32
CA ASN A 35 15.47 -18.59 -4.10
C ASN A 35 14.84 -17.92 -2.88
N ILE A 36 15.65 -17.31 -2.02
CA ILE A 36 15.17 -16.59 -0.84
C ILE A 36 15.52 -15.13 -1.00
N ILE A 37 14.51 -14.28 -0.80
CA ILE A 37 14.60 -12.85 -1.02
C ILE A 37 14.24 -12.12 0.26
N TRP A 38 15.15 -11.29 0.75
CA TRP A 38 14.89 -10.32 1.78
C TRP A 38 14.51 -8.97 1.16
N LYS A 39 13.24 -8.57 1.34
CA LYS A 39 12.71 -7.32 0.76
C LYS A 39 12.48 -6.25 1.83
N ARG A 40 12.95 -5.02 1.56
CA ARG A 40 12.63 -3.82 2.34
C ARG A 40 12.32 -2.64 1.41
N HIS A 41 11.05 -2.27 1.31
CA HIS A 41 10.59 -1.21 0.39
C HIS A 41 11.11 -1.45 -1.04
N LYS A 42 12.00 -0.58 -1.54
CA LYS A 42 12.64 -0.68 -2.87
C LYS A 42 13.98 -1.44 -2.84
N LYS A 43 14.57 -1.69 -1.66
CA LYS A 43 15.84 -2.44 -1.54
C LYS A 43 15.54 -3.93 -1.43
N LEU A 44 16.33 -4.73 -2.13
CA LEU A 44 16.18 -6.18 -2.23
C LEU A 44 17.56 -6.81 -2.06
N SER A 45 17.65 -7.85 -1.22
CA SER A 45 18.82 -8.70 -1.07
C SER A 45 18.34 -10.13 -1.32
N GLU A 46 18.99 -10.85 -2.23
CA GLU A 46 18.61 -12.21 -2.62
C GLU A 46 19.81 -13.14 -2.54
N LEU A 47 19.54 -14.44 -2.42
CA LEU A 47 20.57 -15.46 -2.49
C LEU A 47 21.25 -15.42 -3.86
N ARG A 48 22.55 -15.67 -3.89
CA ARG A 48 23.32 -15.68 -5.13
C ARG A 48 22.94 -16.88 -5.98
N ASN A 49 22.72 -18.02 -5.32
CA ASN A 49 22.42 -19.29 -5.96
C ASN A 49 20.96 -19.70 -5.79
N LYS A 50 20.47 -20.51 -6.75
CA LYS A 50 19.16 -21.16 -6.65
C LYS A 50 19.37 -22.61 -6.26
N TYR A 51 18.76 -23.02 -5.15
CA TYR A 51 19.04 -24.30 -4.50
C TYR A 51 18.03 -25.37 -4.90
N PRO A 52 18.46 -26.50 -5.49
CA PRO A 52 17.54 -27.55 -5.90
C PRO A 52 16.97 -28.27 -4.67
N ILE A 53 15.67 -28.52 -4.67
CA ILE A 53 14.99 -29.36 -3.68
C ILE A 53 14.19 -30.44 -4.40
N SER A 54 14.40 -31.69 -4.00
CA SER A 54 13.72 -32.85 -4.57
C SER A 54 12.48 -33.22 -3.74
N PRO A 55 11.43 -33.79 -4.38
CA PRO A 55 10.25 -34.31 -3.67
C PRO A 55 10.57 -35.40 -2.64
N SER A 56 11.65 -36.17 -2.86
CA SER A 56 12.02 -37.31 -2.03
C SER A 56 12.69 -36.94 -0.70
N ILE A 57 13.41 -35.81 -0.66
CA ILE A 57 14.20 -35.39 0.51
C ILE A 57 13.53 -34.22 1.23
N GLY A 58 12.95 -33.27 0.47
CA GLY A 58 12.26 -32.12 1.06
C GLY A 58 13.13 -31.25 1.97
N LEU A 59 14.45 -31.35 1.87
CA LEU A 59 15.44 -30.60 2.63
C LEU A 59 16.57 -30.19 1.69
N THR A 60 16.97 -28.92 1.75
CA THR A 60 18.17 -28.43 1.07
C THR A 60 19.02 -27.60 2.02
N GLU A 61 20.32 -27.83 1.99
CA GLU A 61 21.31 -26.99 2.67
C GLU A 61 21.68 -25.81 1.76
N ILE A 62 21.81 -24.62 2.35
CA ILE A 62 22.01 -23.36 1.64
C ILE A 62 23.31 -22.70 2.10
N ASN A 63 23.45 -22.47 3.40
CA ASN A 63 24.60 -21.82 4.06
C ASN A 63 25.07 -20.51 3.38
N GLU A 64 24.12 -19.67 2.97
CA GLU A 64 24.38 -18.35 2.38
C GLU A 64 23.86 -17.23 3.29
N THR A 65 24.56 -16.09 3.31
CA THR A 65 24.22 -14.93 4.15
C THR A 65 23.65 -13.78 3.33
N LEU A 66 22.50 -13.26 3.77
CA LEU A 66 21.86 -12.06 3.26
C LEU A 66 22.17 -10.89 4.21
N SER A 67 22.83 -9.85 3.70
CA SER A 67 23.22 -8.67 4.48
C SER A 67 22.41 -7.43 4.07
N MET A 68 21.87 -6.69 5.03
CA MET A 68 21.17 -5.43 4.75
C MET A 68 21.33 -4.39 5.87
N ILE A 69 21.61 -3.15 5.47
CA ILE A 69 21.72 -2.01 6.39
C ILE A 69 20.32 -1.53 6.80
N ASN A 70 20.05 -1.57 8.10
CA ASN A 70 18.81 -1.17 8.73
C ASN A 70 18.94 0.01 9.70
N THR A 71 18.01 0.94 9.57
CA THR A 71 17.87 2.07 10.49
C THR A 71 16.81 1.74 11.52
N LEU A 72 17.20 1.80 12.78
CA LEU A 72 16.36 1.63 13.96
C LEU A 72 16.26 2.96 14.72
N TYR A 73 15.16 3.13 15.44
CA TYR A 73 14.87 4.35 16.19
C TYR A 73 14.73 3.98 17.65
N GLU A 74 15.55 4.59 18.50
CA GLU A 74 15.56 4.41 19.95
C GLU A 74 14.71 5.50 20.59
N GLU A 75 13.76 5.11 21.43
CA GLU A 75 12.99 6.03 22.25
C GLU A 75 13.82 6.57 23.42
N LYS A 76 13.38 7.66 24.06
CA LYS A 76 14.03 8.19 25.27
C LYS A 76 14.11 7.18 26.43
N SER A 77 13.26 6.15 26.40
CA SER A 77 13.25 5.04 27.35
C SER A 77 14.41 4.05 27.16
N GLY A 78 15.22 4.20 26.09
CA GLY A 78 16.29 3.25 25.72
C GLY A 78 15.79 2.03 24.95
N ASN A 79 14.50 1.98 24.60
CA ASN A 79 13.91 0.88 23.83
C ASN A 79 13.84 1.21 22.34
N PHE A 80 14.16 0.24 21.49
CA PHE A 80 14.04 0.39 20.03
C PHE A 80 12.60 0.15 19.54
N LEU A 81 12.15 0.99 18.60
CA LEU A 81 10.84 0.84 17.95
C LEU A 81 10.78 -0.37 17.00
N PRO A 82 9.74 -1.24 17.09
CA PRO A 82 9.64 -2.52 16.37
C PRO A 82 9.91 -2.40 14.86
N LYS A 83 10.74 -3.31 14.34
CA LYS A 83 11.21 -3.29 12.95
C LYS A 83 10.97 -4.62 12.26
N LYS A 84 9.85 -4.70 11.56
CA LYS A 84 9.47 -5.89 10.77
C LYS A 84 10.32 -6.03 9.51
N ALA A 85 10.80 -7.24 9.26
CA ALA A 85 11.48 -7.70 8.06
C ALA A 85 10.77 -8.96 7.53
N SER A 86 10.82 -9.18 6.21
CA SER A 86 10.20 -10.34 5.57
C SER A 86 11.18 -11.05 4.64
N LEU A 87 11.35 -12.36 4.84
CA LEU A 87 12.05 -13.25 3.91
C LEU A 87 11.00 -13.97 3.07
N ALA A 88 10.99 -13.73 1.77
CA ALA A 88 10.10 -14.42 0.84
C ALA A 88 10.84 -15.61 0.23
N ILE A 89 10.20 -16.78 0.21
CA ILE A 89 10.75 -18.01 -0.36
C ILE A 89 10.04 -18.27 -1.68
N ILE A 90 10.81 -18.35 -2.75
CA ILE A 90 10.32 -18.46 -4.13
C ILE A 90 10.82 -19.76 -4.72
N ALA A 91 9.89 -20.59 -5.19
CA ALA A 91 10.21 -21.77 -5.99
C ALA A 91 10.19 -21.42 -7.47
N HIS A 92 11.25 -21.82 -8.17
CA HIS A 92 11.30 -21.87 -9.62
C HIS A 92 10.94 -23.29 -10.07
N ILE A 93 9.77 -23.43 -10.69
CA ILE A 93 9.32 -24.67 -11.34
C ILE A 93 9.63 -24.48 -12.83
N ASP A 94 10.67 -25.19 -13.30
CA ASP A 94 11.27 -25.01 -14.63
C ASP A 94 11.78 -23.59 -14.93
N LYS A 95 12.24 -23.35 -16.17
CA LYS A 95 12.80 -22.04 -16.59
C LYS A 95 11.75 -20.92 -16.69
N ARG A 96 10.45 -21.24 -16.71
CA ARG A 96 9.37 -20.27 -17.05
C ARG A 96 8.47 -19.86 -15.89
N SER A 97 8.34 -20.65 -14.82
CA SER A 97 7.36 -20.35 -13.77
C SER A 97 8.01 -20.14 -12.40
N THR A 98 7.64 -19.03 -11.76
CA THR A 98 8.05 -18.70 -10.39
C THR A 98 6.81 -18.66 -9.51
N LYS A 99 6.88 -19.33 -8.37
CA LYS A 99 5.80 -19.40 -7.40
C LYS A 99 6.34 -19.06 -6.02
N LYS A 100 5.74 -18.07 -5.37
CA LYS A 100 6.02 -17.79 -3.95
C LYS A 100 5.51 -18.98 -3.13
N LEU A 101 6.41 -19.68 -2.43
CA LEU A 101 6.06 -20.75 -1.52
C LEU A 101 5.53 -20.20 -0.20
N GLY A 102 6.06 -19.08 0.26
CA GLY A 102 5.62 -18.45 1.48
C GLY A 102 6.55 -17.33 1.93
N GLU A 103 6.39 -16.88 3.16
CA GLU A 103 7.25 -15.87 3.77
C GLU A 103 7.43 -16.05 5.27
N ILE A 104 8.53 -15.52 5.78
CA ILE A 104 8.86 -15.48 7.21
C ILE A 104 8.87 -14.02 7.63
N HIS A 105 8.23 -13.71 8.76
CA HIS A 105 8.27 -12.38 9.35
C HIS A 105 9.19 -12.38 10.57
N LEU A 106 10.15 -11.46 10.55
CA LEU A 106 11.15 -11.29 11.60
C LEU A 106 11.00 -9.90 12.20
N ASN A 107 11.11 -9.76 13.51
CA ASN A 107 11.33 -8.46 14.14
C ASN A 107 12.82 -8.32 14.43
N LEU A 108 13.49 -7.41 13.72
CA LEU A 108 14.96 -7.31 13.75
C LEU A 108 15.51 -6.91 15.13
N ILE A 109 14.69 -6.26 15.96
CA ILE A 109 15.13 -5.79 17.29
C ILE A 109 15.41 -6.95 18.24
N ASP A 110 14.69 -8.05 18.09
CA ASP A 110 14.80 -9.23 18.95
C ASP A 110 16.21 -9.86 18.84
N TYR A 111 16.94 -9.56 17.76
CA TYR A 111 18.25 -10.14 17.43
C TYR A 111 19.41 -9.14 17.60
N MET A 112 19.19 -8.02 18.29
CA MET A 112 20.23 -7.00 18.50
C MET A 112 21.20 -7.34 19.63
N LYS A 113 20.71 -7.92 20.74
CA LYS A 113 21.49 -8.12 21.98
C LYS A 113 22.14 -9.50 22.04
N GLU A 114 21.38 -10.53 21.69
CA GLU A 114 21.84 -11.91 21.65
C GLU A 114 21.63 -12.38 20.21
N GLY A 115 22.73 -12.54 19.47
CA GLY A 115 22.64 -13.05 18.10
C GLY A 115 21.94 -14.41 18.10
N ALA A 116 21.00 -14.59 17.18
CA ALA A 116 20.29 -15.86 17.02
C ALA A 116 21.15 -16.84 16.23
N SER A 117 21.36 -18.04 16.75
CA SER A 117 22.03 -19.12 16.04
C SER A 117 21.05 -20.22 15.69
N ARG A 118 20.96 -20.55 14.39
CA ARG A 118 20.23 -21.69 13.81
C ARG A 118 18.80 -21.86 14.34
N ILE A 119 18.05 -20.77 14.42
CA ILE A 119 16.65 -20.77 14.86
C ILE A 119 15.75 -21.26 13.72
N PRO A 120 14.83 -22.21 13.98
CA PRO A 120 13.82 -22.62 13.01
C PRO A 120 12.68 -21.59 12.92
N PHE A 121 12.35 -21.17 11.71
CA PHE A 121 11.18 -20.33 11.41
C PHE A 121 10.20 -21.07 10.51
N THR A 122 8.93 -21.13 10.93
CA THR A 122 7.85 -21.67 10.10
C THR A 122 7.56 -20.77 8.91
N ILE A 123 7.45 -21.36 7.72
CA ILE A 123 7.15 -20.64 6.48
C ILE A 123 5.65 -20.37 6.40
N MET A 124 5.23 -19.12 6.57
CA MET A 124 3.82 -18.75 6.50
C MET A 124 3.31 -18.73 5.06
N GLY A 125 2.07 -19.18 4.86
CA GLY A 125 1.46 -19.31 3.53
C GLY A 125 1.99 -20.49 2.70
N CYS A 126 2.82 -21.35 3.28
CA CYS A 126 3.27 -22.58 2.63
C CYS A 126 2.16 -23.65 2.64
N PRO A 127 1.93 -24.37 1.53
CA PRO A 127 1.03 -25.53 1.53
C PRO A 127 1.45 -26.63 2.51
N ASP A 128 2.77 -26.76 2.75
CA ASP A 128 3.31 -27.65 3.77
C ASP A 128 3.39 -26.94 5.13
N LYS A 129 2.57 -27.41 6.08
CA LYS A 129 2.50 -26.86 7.45
C LYS A 129 3.72 -27.20 8.31
N LYS A 130 4.54 -28.17 7.91
CA LYS A 130 5.79 -28.55 8.58
C LYS A 130 7.02 -27.88 7.96
N ALA A 131 6.81 -26.93 7.05
CA ALA A 131 7.90 -26.28 6.35
C ALA A 131 8.61 -25.24 7.24
N HIS A 132 9.93 -25.38 7.35
CA HIS A 132 10.76 -24.54 8.20
C HIS A 132 12.02 -24.07 7.47
N VAL A 133 12.53 -22.89 7.86
CA VAL A 133 13.86 -22.42 7.48
C VAL A 133 14.68 -22.23 8.73
N PHE A 134 15.89 -22.77 8.72
CA PHE A 134 16.85 -22.59 9.79
C PHE A 134 17.75 -21.40 9.47
N VAL A 135 17.73 -20.37 10.31
CA VAL A 135 18.50 -19.14 10.08
C VAL A 135 19.31 -18.73 11.30
N SER A 136 20.45 -18.10 11.07
CA SER A 136 21.18 -17.35 12.09
C SER A 136 21.12 -15.86 11.77
N ILE A 137 20.91 -15.03 12.78
CA ILE A 137 20.77 -13.58 12.60
C ILE A 137 21.78 -12.88 13.51
N LYS A 138 22.63 -12.05 12.91
CA LYS A 138 23.59 -11.21 13.62
C LYS A 138 23.34 -9.74 13.29
N ALA A 139 23.42 -8.88 14.30
CA ALA A 139 23.35 -7.44 14.16
C ALA A 139 24.72 -6.84 14.49
N GLN A 140 25.19 -5.93 13.65
CA GLN A 140 26.43 -5.18 13.87
C GLN A 140 26.11 -3.68 13.85
N THR A 141 26.49 -2.96 14.91
CA THR A 141 26.44 -1.50 14.92
C THR A 141 27.43 -0.96 13.91
N MET A 142 26.94 -0.17 12.96
CA MET A 142 27.81 0.68 12.17
C MET A 142 28.08 1.93 13.01
N GLY A 143 29.31 2.13 13.46
CA GLY A 143 29.68 3.33 14.23
C GLY A 143 29.35 4.61 13.47
N ASP A 144 29.44 5.76 14.14
CA ASP A 144 29.10 7.09 13.58
C ASP A 144 29.92 7.51 12.34
N THR A 145 30.88 6.67 11.91
CA THR A 145 31.79 6.85 10.79
C THR A 145 31.20 6.63 9.38
N ILE A 146 29.90 6.36 9.25
CA ILE A 146 29.26 6.21 7.93
C ILE A 146 28.17 7.27 7.74
N LYS A 147 28.59 8.53 7.61
CA LYS A 147 27.74 9.59 7.07
C LYS A 147 27.79 9.69 5.55
N ASP A 148 28.84 9.16 4.89
CA ASP A 148 29.07 9.46 3.47
C ASP A 148 28.77 8.30 2.49
N TYR A 149 28.83 7.03 2.89
CA TYR A 149 28.59 5.91 1.95
C TYR A 149 27.11 5.58 1.67
N ALA A 150 26.16 6.27 2.30
CA ALA A 150 24.73 6.03 2.07
C ALA A 150 24.09 7.04 1.10
N SER A 151 24.85 8.02 0.59
CA SER A 151 24.30 9.09 -0.26
C SER A 151 24.96 9.29 -1.63
N ASP A 152 26.09 8.63 -1.95
CA ASP A 152 26.87 8.88 -3.18
C ASP A 152 26.82 7.78 -4.26
N ALA A 153 25.82 6.90 -4.25
CA ALA A 153 25.53 6.03 -5.42
C ALA A 153 24.45 6.63 -6.34
N SER A 154 24.41 7.97 -6.47
CA SER A 154 23.66 8.65 -7.52
C SER A 154 24.45 9.85 -8.04
N GLY A 155 25.21 9.65 -9.11
CA GLY A 155 25.84 10.76 -9.82
C GLY A 155 26.87 10.34 -10.85
N SER A 156 26.47 10.36 -12.12
CA SER A 156 27.30 10.61 -13.31
C SER A 156 28.35 9.58 -13.73
N GLU A 157 28.08 8.92 -14.85
CA GLU A 157 29.03 8.93 -15.98
C GLU A 157 28.24 8.89 -17.30
N MET A 158 27.97 10.08 -17.85
CA MET A 158 27.84 10.27 -19.29
C MET A 158 29.27 10.16 -19.85
N GLY A 159 29.60 9.00 -20.39
CA GLY A 159 30.77 8.78 -21.24
C GLY A 159 30.32 8.66 -22.69
N VAL A 160 30.56 9.73 -23.45
CA VAL A 160 30.58 9.75 -24.92
C VAL A 160 31.90 9.14 -25.37
N GLU A 161 31.86 8.20 -26.31
CA GLU A 161 32.85 7.94 -27.38
C GLU A 161 32.29 6.75 -28.20
N GLU A 162 31.82 7.01 -29.42
CA GLU A 162 32.58 6.90 -30.68
C GLU A 162 32.93 5.46 -31.07
N ASP A 163 32.18 4.94 -32.04
CA ASP A 163 32.68 4.18 -33.20
C ASP A 163 31.47 3.94 -34.13
N GLN A 164 31.30 4.77 -35.16
CA GLN A 164 31.76 4.51 -36.53
C GLN A 164 31.47 3.08 -37.02
N LEU A 165 30.51 2.95 -37.95
CA LEU A 165 30.77 2.52 -39.33
C LEU A 165 29.50 2.50 -40.19
N ASN A 166 29.58 3.27 -41.29
CA ASN A 166 29.03 3.06 -42.64
C ASN A 166 27.51 3.20 -42.88
N SER A 167 27.08 4.24 -43.61
CA SER A 167 27.14 4.42 -45.09
C SER A 167 26.04 3.60 -45.80
N GLY A 168 25.15 4.14 -46.62
CA GLY A 168 25.04 5.49 -47.19
C GLY A 168 23.85 5.58 -48.17
N ASN A 169 23.64 6.79 -48.67
CA ASN A 169 23.02 7.17 -49.96
C ASN A 169 21.59 6.66 -50.29
N SER A 170 20.64 7.58 -50.47
CA SER A 170 20.57 8.35 -51.72
C SER A 170 19.36 9.29 -51.75
N SER A 171 19.60 10.46 -52.32
CA SER A 171 18.66 11.54 -52.60
C SER A 171 18.16 11.41 -54.04
N PHE A 172 16.86 11.54 -54.30
CA PHE A 172 16.28 11.87 -55.62
C PHE A 172 14.84 12.38 -55.37
N SER A 173 14.56 13.70 -55.36
CA SER A 173 14.44 14.65 -56.47
C SER A 173 13.22 14.46 -57.40
N LYS A 174 12.22 15.33 -57.17
CA LYS A 174 11.38 16.10 -58.13
C LYS A 174 10.38 15.36 -59.05
N ARG A 175 9.15 15.93 -59.10
CA ARG A 175 8.47 16.60 -60.24
C ARG A 175 6.97 16.24 -60.24
N SER A 176 6.10 17.10 -59.71
CA SER A 176 5.30 18.15 -60.40
C SER A 176 4.30 17.58 -61.42
N GLU A 177 3.00 17.85 -61.20
CA GLU A 177 2.13 18.63 -62.12
C GLU A 177 1.44 17.72 -63.16
N GLN A 178 0.18 17.86 -63.59
CA GLN A 178 -0.96 18.74 -63.33
C GLN A 178 -2.05 18.25 -64.31
N LEU A 179 -3.31 18.70 -64.12
CA LEU A 179 -4.38 18.80 -65.12
C LEU A 179 -5.11 17.50 -65.51
N SER A 180 -6.42 17.47 -65.83
CA SER A 180 -7.62 18.30 -65.62
C SER A 180 -8.73 17.67 -66.49
N CYS A 181 -9.97 18.09 -66.24
CA CYS A 181 -11.15 18.07 -67.13
C CYS A 181 -12.09 16.85 -67.08
N ASP A 182 -13.16 17.02 -66.29
CA ASP A 182 -14.55 17.25 -66.76
C ASP A 182 -14.97 16.62 -68.11
N PHE A 183 -16.06 15.83 -68.09
CA PHE A 183 -17.36 16.25 -68.66
C PHE A 183 -18.49 15.24 -68.37
N THR A 184 -19.62 15.81 -67.97
CA THR A 184 -20.97 15.23 -67.83
C THR A 184 -21.64 15.00 -69.18
N SER A 185 -22.58 14.03 -69.29
CA SER A 185 -24.01 14.30 -69.57
C SER A 185 -24.82 13.03 -69.87
N ASN A 186 -26.12 13.18 -69.58
CA ASN A 186 -27.23 12.23 -69.57
C ASN A 186 -27.73 11.77 -70.96
N VAL A 187 -28.74 10.88 -70.92
CA VAL A 187 -29.92 10.68 -71.81
C VAL A 187 -29.94 9.21 -72.29
N ALA A 188 -30.73 8.29 -71.72
CA ALA A 188 -32.20 8.11 -71.67
C ALA A 188 -32.65 6.95 -72.58
N ASN A 189 -33.50 6.11 -71.97
CA ASN A 189 -34.62 5.32 -72.50
C ASN A 189 -34.43 3.95 -73.20
N GLU A 190 -35.18 3.01 -72.60
CA GLU A 190 -36.04 1.99 -73.21
C GLU A 190 -35.40 0.77 -73.88
N SER A 191 -35.46 -0.39 -73.23
CA SER A 191 -36.55 -1.36 -73.43
C SER A 191 -36.24 -2.69 -72.73
N GLU A 192 -37.04 -3.03 -71.72
CA GLU A 192 -37.18 -4.40 -71.22
C GLU A 192 -37.97 -5.20 -72.27
N THR A 193 -37.33 -6.20 -72.88
CA THR A 193 -38.05 -7.34 -73.46
C THR A 193 -37.37 -8.62 -72.98
N SER A 194 -38.09 -9.34 -72.14
CA SER A 194 -37.81 -10.71 -71.75
C SER A 194 -38.12 -11.64 -72.93
N ILE A 195 -37.17 -12.47 -73.36
CA ILE A 195 -37.48 -13.77 -73.96
C ILE A 195 -36.46 -14.77 -73.43
N LEU A 196 -36.99 -15.70 -72.64
CA LEU A 196 -36.36 -16.94 -72.20
C LEU A 196 -36.13 -17.88 -73.38
N ASP A 197 -35.04 -18.63 -73.26
CA ASP A 197 -34.68 -19.79 -74.06
C ASP A 197 -35.83 -20.79 -74.23
N GLU A 198 -36.08 -21.20 -75.48
CA GLU A 198 -36.52 -22.56 -75.79
C GLU A 198 -35.91 -23.01 -77.12
N GLU A 199 -34.86 -23.81 -77.03
CA GLU A 199 -34.41 -24.70 -78.09
C GLU A 199 -35.46 -25.79 -78.32
N ASN A 200 -35.95 -25.96 -79.56
CA ASN A 200 -35.83 -27.22 -80.29
C ASN A 200 -36.60 -27.26 -81.62
N LYS A 201 -35.94 -27.90 -82.61
CA LYS A 201 -36.49 -28.69 -83.73
C LYS A 201 -37.20 -27.97 -84.89
N MET A 202 -36.53 -27.97 -86.05
CA MET A 202 -36.89 -28.71 -87.30
C MET A 202 -36.60 -27.93 -88.59
N LYS A 203 -35.79 -28.57 -89.46
CA LYS A 203 -35.87 -28.63 -90.93
C LYS A 203 -36.05 -27.31 -91.74
N GLY A 204 -34.96 -26.87 -92.37
CA GLY A 204 -35.00 -26.14 -93.65
C GLY A 204 -33.98 -26.78 -94.61
N GLN A 205 -34.38 -27.68 -95.51
CA GLN A 205 -34.87 -27.41 -96.88
C GLN A 205 -34.00 -26.43 -97.70
N ASN A 206 -33.11 -27.05 -98.49
CA ASN A 206 -32.69 -26.68 -99.84
C ASN A 206 -33.45 -25.50 -100.48
N ARG A 207 -32.77 -24.36 -100.69
CA ARG A 207 -32.93 -23.54 -101.91
C ARG A 207 -31.60 -22.88 -102.30
N LYS A 208 -31.11 -23.25 -103.48
CA LYS A 208 -30.02 -22.61 -104.22
C LYS A 208 -30.41 -21.18 -104.64
N PRO A 209 -29.48 -20.21 -104.70
CA PRO A 209 -29.63 -19.02 -105.53
C PRO A 209 -29.06 -19.23 -106.96
N PRO A 210 -29.48 -18.42 -107.94
CA PRO A 210 -29.42 -18.74 -109.36
C PRO A 210 -28.16 -18.22 -110.08
N ILE A 211 -27.91 -18.88 -111.22
CA ILE A 211 -26.84 -18.64 -112.21
C ILE A 211 -26.97 -17.23 -112.85
N PRO A 212 -25.85 -16.53 -113.13
CA PRO A 212 -25.84 -15.21 -113.75
C PRO A 212 -25.97 -15.28 -115.29
N ARG A 213 -26.68 -14.31 -115.88
CA ARG A 213 -26.73 -14.09 -117.33
C ARG A 213 -25.58 -13.16 -117.77
N LYS A 214 -24.90 -13.57 -118.85
CA LYS A 214 -23.95 -12.78 -119.64
C LYS A 214 -24.66 -11.58 -120.30
N ASN A 215 -23.92 -10.48 -120.48
CA ASN A 215 -23.65 -9.87 -121.79
C ASN A 215 -22.79 -8.59 -121.66
N THR A 216 -21.62 -8.61 -122.33
CA THR A 216 -21.04 -7.57 -123.24
C THR A 216 -21.15 -6.09 -122.85
N ASP A 217 -20.17 -5.21 -123.01
CA ASP A 217 -18.92 -5.20 -123.77
C ASP A 217 -18.16 -3.93 -123.31
N GLY A 218 -16.83 -3.91 -123.47
CA GLY A 218 -16.09 -2.66 -123.58
C GLY A 218 -15.37 -2.14 -122.33
N SER A 219 -14.03 -2.27 -122.38
CA SER A 219 -13.02 -1.22 -122.14
C SER A 219 -11.88 -1.68 -121.23
N LYS A 220 -10.66 -1.60 -121.77
CA LYS A 220 -9.41 -2.14 -121.23
C LYS A 220 -8.81 -1.31 -120.07
N GLU A 221 -9.62 -0.54 -119.35
CA GLU A 221 -9.18 0.22 -118.16
C GLU A 221 -9.59 -0.43 -116.83
N VAL A 222 -10.60 -1.31 -116.80
CA VAL A 222 -11.10 -1.95 -115.57
C VAL A 222 -10.14 -3.01 -115.00
N GLN A 223 -9.28 -3.63 -115.82
CA GLN A 223 -8.37 -4.70 -115.36
C GLN A 223 -7.21 -4.22 -114.48
N LYS A 224 -6.89 -2.92 -114.47
CA LYS A 224 -5.90 -2.35 -113.53
C LYS A 224 -6.54 -1.96 -112.20
N GLU A 225 -7.77 -1.44 -112.21
CA GLU A 225 -8.53 -1.14 -110.98
C GLU A 225 -9.00 -2.41 -110.26
N GLU A 226 -9.40 -3.47 -110.97
CA GLU A 226 -9.77 -4.74 -110.33
C GLU A 226 -8.58 -5.43 -109.65
N LYS A 227 -7.37 -5.31 -110.19
CA LYS A 227 -6.15 -5.84 -109.54
C LYS A 227 -5.78 -5.03 -108.28
N LEU A 228 -5.95 -3.70 -108.30
CA LEU A 228 -5.73 -2.85 -107.12
C LEU A 228 -6.78 -3.13 -106.04
N ARG A 229 -8.08 -3.19 -106.41
CA ARG A 229 -9.15 -3.60 -105.49
C ARG A 229 -8.94 -4.98 -104.90
N TYR A 230 -8.45 -5.94 -105.68
CA TYR A 230 -8.19 -7.29 -105.17
C TYR A 230 -7.08 -7.31 -104.12
N VAL A 231 -6.01 -6.52 -104.32
CA VAL A 231 -4.93 -6.38 -103.34
C VAL A 231 -5.42 -5.68 -102.07
N GLU A 232 -6.23 -4.64 -102.21
CA GLU A 232 -6.82 -3.89 -101.09
C GLU A 232 -7.81 -4.74 -100.28
N ILE A 233 -8.69 -5.50 -100.94
CA ILE A 233 -9.60 -6.46 -100.31
C ILE A 233 -8.81 -7.57 -99.60
N LYS A 234 -7.72 -8.06 -100.19
CA LYS A 234 -6.86 -9.07 -99.56
C LYS A 234 -6.16 -8.53 -98.31
N ALA A 235 -5.74 -7.26 -98.34
CA ALA A 235 -5.15 -6.59 -97.17
C ALA A 235 -6.20 -6.37 -96.05
N GLN A 236 -7.42 -5.95 -96.40
CA GLN A 236 -8.52 -5.82 -95.45
C GLN A 236 -8.93 -7.16 -94.82
N ASN A 237 -9.03 -8.23 -95.62
CA ASN A 237 -9.32 -9.56 -95.10
C ASN A 237 -8.21 -10.05 -94.16
N SER A 238 -6.94 -9.75 -94.46
CA SER A 238 -5.83 -10.11 -93.58
C SER A 238 -5.88 -9.35 -92.24
N LEU A 239 -6.31 -8.08 -92.25
CA LEU A 239 -6.51 -7.30 -91.03
C LEU A 239 -7.69 -7.86 -90.21
N LEU A 240 -8.82 -8.17 -90.86
CA LEU A 240 -9.99 -8.75 -90.20
C LEU A 240 -9.74 -10.15 -89.64
N GLU A 241 -8.87 -10.95 -90.27
CA GLU A 241 -8.43 -12.24 -89.72
C GLU A 241 -7.58 -12.06 -88.45
N LYS A 242 -6.67 -11.07 -88.44
CA LYS A 242 -5.88 -10.74 -87.24
C LYS A 242 -6.76 -10.21 -86.12
N GLU A 243 -7.71 -9.33 -86.42
CA GLU A 243 -8.67 -8.81 -85.45
C GLU A 243 -9.55 -9.94 -84.88
N ASN A 244 -10.02 -10.87 -85.71
CA ASN A 244 -10.76 -12.04 -85.23
C ASN A 244 -9.91 -12.98 -84.36
N GLN A 245 -8.62 -13.15 -84.66
CA GLN A 245 -7.72 -13.92 -83.80
C GLN A 245 -7.50 -13.23 -82.46
N GLN A 246 -7.33 -11.91 -82.46
CA GLN A 246 -7.20 -11.12 -81.24
C GLN A 246 -8.47 -11.17 -80.38
N LEU A 247 -9.65 -11.02 -80.98
CA LEU A 247 -10.94 -11.15 -80.28
C LEU A 247 -11.16 -12.55 -79.72
N LYS A 248 -10.67 -13.60 -80.40
CA LYS A 248 -10.70 -14.97 -79.87
C LYS A 248 -9.80 -15.14 -78.64
N SER A 249 -8.59 -14.59 -78.65
CA SER A 249 -7.71 -14.62 -77.46
C SER A 249 -8.31 -13.82 -76.31
N GLU A 250 -8.85 -12.62 -76.57
CA GLU A 250 -9.48 -11.80 -75.52
C GLU A 250 -10.72 -12.48 -74.92
N LYS A 251 -11.52 -13.17 -75.74
CA LYS A 251 -12.66 -13.97 -75.26
C LYS A 251 -12.21 -15.13 -74.36
N GLU A 252 -11.10 -15.79 -74.70
CA GLU A 252 -10.57 -16.90 -73.90
C GLU A 252 -9.97 -16.38 -72.58
N ASP A 253 -9.26 -15.26 -72.59
CA ASP A 253 -8.74 -14.62 -71.38
C ASP A 253 -9.88 -14.20 -70.44
N LEU A 254 -10.96 -13.61 -70.97
CA LEU A 254 -12.14 -13.27 -70.18
C LEU A 254 -12.81 -14.51 -69.60
N ARG A 255 -12.88 -15.63 -70.35
CA ARG A 255 -13.41 -16.90 -69.87
C ARG A 255 -12.60 -17.42 -68.68
N ILE A 256 -11.27 -17.41 -68.77
CA ILE A 256 -10.36 -17.85 -67.70
C ILE A 256 -10.55 -16.95 -66.46
N GLN A 257 -10.66 -15.63 -66.63
CA GLN A 257 -10.92 -14.72 -65.52
C GLN A 257 -12.25 -15.00 -64.83
N MET A 258 -13.31 -15.28 -65.60
CA MET A 258 -14.62 -15.63 -65.05
C MET A 258 -14.57 -16.93 -64.25
N GLU A 259 -13.87 -17.95 -64.75
CA GLU A 259 -13.69 -19.23 -64.07
C GLU A 259 -12.93 -19.06 -62.75
N MET A 260 -11.87 -18.23 -62.73
CA MET A 260 -11.16 -17.88 -61.49
C MET A 260 -12.04 -17.16 -60.46
N ILE A 261 -12.95 -16.28 -60.90
CA ILE A 261 -13.88 -15.57 -60.02
C ILE A 261 -14.90 -16.55 -59.43
N VAL A 262 -15.42 -17.48 -60.23
CA VAL A 262 -16.36 -18.52 -59.77
C VAL A 262 -15.68 -19.44 -58.75
N GLU A 263 -14.45 -19.87 -59.03
CA GLU A 263 -13.65 -20.71 -58.12
C GLU A 263 -13.38 -20.00 -56.79
N LYS A 264 -13.03 -18.70 -56.82
CA LYS A 264 -12.86 -17.88 -55.60
C LYS A 264 -14.16 -17.75 -54.83
N SER A 265 -15.28 -17.46 -55.51
CA SER A 265 -16.58 -17.34 -54.84
C SER A 265 -17.03 -18.65 -54.19
N LYS A 266 -16.73 -19.79 -54.83
CA LYS A 266 -17.00 -21.12 -54.26
C LYS A 266 -16.21 -21.36 -52.97
N LYS A 267 -14.91 -21.07 -52.97
CA LYS A 267 -14.05 -21.19 -51.76
C LYS A 267 -14.50 -20.26 -50.64
N GLU A 268 -14.91 -19.03 -50.97
CA GLU A 268 -15.45 -18.12 -49.97
C GLU A 268 -16.75 -18.66 -49.35
N ARG A 269 -17.67 -19.21 -50.15
CA ARG A 269 -18.90 -19.84 -49.63
C ARG A 269 -18.61 -21.04 -48.73
N GLU A 270 -17.64 -21.88 -49.09
CA GLU A 270 -17.19 -23.01 -48.27
C GLU A 270 -16.63 -22.52 -46.92
N ASN A 271 -15.77 -21.50 -46.93
CA ASN A 271 -15.24 -20.90 -45.69
C ASN A 271 -16.34 -20.29 -44.82
N PHE A 272 -17.34 -19.63 -45.41
CA PHE A 272 -18.48 -19.08 -44.66
C PHE A 272 -19.33 -20.19 -44.02
N MET A 273 -19.53 -21.31 -44.72
CA MET A 273 -20.23 -22.47 -44.17
C MET A 273 -19.48 -23.11 -43.00
N GLU A 274 -18.16 -23.26 -43.10
CA GLU A 274 -17.34 -23.76 -42.00
C GLU A 274 -17.39 -22.83 -40.78
N HIS A 275 -17.32 -21.52 -41.00
CA HIS A 275 -17.42 -20.53 -39.92
C HIS A 275 -18.80 -20.53 -39.26
N ALA A 276 -19.88 -20.69 -40.04
CA ALA A 276 -21.24 -20.81 -39.51
C ALA A 276 -21.40 -22.06 -38.63
N ASN A 277 -20.89 -23.20 -39.08
CA ASN A 277 -20.90 -24.45 -38.31
C ASN A 277 -20.10 -24.33 -37.00
N MET A 278 -18.97 -23.62 -37.02
CA MET A 278 -18.19 -23.37 -35.80
C MET A 278 -18.97 -22.52 -34.78
N ILE A 279 -19.66 -21.47 -35.25
CA ILE A 279 -20.51 -20.63 -34.40
C ILE A 279 -21.62 -21.46 -33.75
N ASP A 280 -22.24 -22.39 -34.48
CA ASP A 280 -23.29 -23.25 -33.94
C ASP A 280 -22.77 -24.17 -32.83
N ILE A 281 -21.57 -24.73 -32.99
CA ILE A 281 -20.90 -25.54 -31.97
C ILE A 281 -20.57 -24.70 -30.72
N ASP A 282 -20.08 -23.48 -30.91
CA ASP A 282 -19.78 -22.56 -29.82
C ASP A 282 -21.06 -22.15 -29.06
N LEU A 283 -22.15 -21.88 -29.78
CA LEU A 283 -23.45 -21.58 -29.19
C LEU A 283 -23.98 -22.75 -28.34
N GLU A 284 -23.85 -23.99 -28.82
CA GLU A 284 -24.25 -25.19 -28.09
C GLU A 284 -23.41 -25.36 -26.81
N THR A 285 -22.10 -25.12 -26.92
CA THR A 285 -21.16 -25.18 -25.79
C THR A 285 -21.53 -24.14 -24.73
N ILE A 286 -21.75 -22.88 -25.13
CA ILE A 286 -22.16 -21.79 -24.23
C ILE A 286 -23.50 -22.09 -23.54
N LYS A 287 -24.49 -22.64 -24.27
CA LYS A 287 -25.77 -23.07 -23.68
C LYS A 287 -25.56 -24.10 -22.57
N SER A 288 -24.71 -25.10 -22.81
CA SER A 288 -24.42 -26.16 -21.84
C SER A 288 -23.72 -25.62 -20.58
N GLU A 289 -22.79 -24.67 -20.73
CA GLU A 289 -22.10 -24.02 -19.62
C GLU A 289 -23.03 -23.13 -18.81
N ASN A 290 -23.90 -22.39 -19.47
CA ASN A 290 -24.89 -21.53 -18.82
C ASN A 290 -25.87 -22.36 -17.97
N TYR A 291 -26.26 -23.56 -18.45
CA TYR A 291 -27.05 -24.50 -17.65
C TYR A 291 -26.31 -24.96 -16.38
N LYS A 292 -25.03 -25.34 -16.50
CA LYS A 292 -24.18 -25.73 -15.35
C LYS A 292 -24.03 -24.57 -14.34
N LEU A 293 -23.89 -23.33 -14.81
CA LEU A 293 -23.80 -22.14 -13.96
C LEU A 293 -25.11 -21.84 -13.23
N LYS A 294 -26.26 -21.96 -13.91
CA LYS A 294 -27.59 -21.82 -13.29
C LYS A 294 -27.80 -22.84 -12.17
N GLU A 295 -27.46 -24.11 -12.41
CA GLU A 295 -27.57 -25.16 -11.40
C GLU A 295 -26.64 -24.94 -10.21
N LYS A 296 -25.39 -24.50 -10.46
CA LYS A 296 -24.44 -24.14 -9.40
C LYS A 296 -24.96 -22.97 -8.54
N ASN A 297 -25.59 -21.97 -9.15
CA ASN A 297 -26.21 -20.86 -8.43
C ASN A 297 -27.43 -21.28 -7.61
N ARG A 298 -28.25 -22.20 -8.12
CA ARG A 298 -29.38 -22.79 -7.37
C ARG A 298 -28.89 -23.46 -6.08
N ARG A 299 -27.89 -24.33 -6.18
CA ARG A 299 -27.28 -25.02 -5.02
C ARG A 299 -26.67 -24.05 -4.00
N ARG A 300 -26.04 -22.96 -4.47
CA ARG A 300 -25.50 -21.91 -3.58
C ARG A 300 -26.60 -21.19 -2.81
N LYS A 301 -27.72 -20.87 -3.45
CA LYS A 301 -28.88 -20.25 -2.78
C LYS A 301 -29.49 -21.18 -1.72
N GLU A 302 -29.59 -22.48 -2.00
CA GLU A 302 -30.07 -23.47 -1.03
C GLU A 302 -29.13 -23.59 0.19
N ASN A 303 -27.81 -23.64 -0.05
CA ASN A 303 -26.83 -23.68 1.05
C ASN A 303 -26.84 -22.39 1.89
N TYR A 304 -27.01 -21.23 1.26
CA TYR A 304 -27.12 -19.97 1.99
C TYR A 304 -28.35 -19.96 2.93
N LYS A 305 -29.51 -20.44 2.44
CA LYS A 305 -30.70 -20.59 3.28
C LYS A 305 -30.48 -21.53 4.47
N LYS A 306 -29.75 -22.64 4.28
CA LYS A 306 -29.41 -23.57 5.37
C LYS A 306 -28.53 -22.92 6.43
N VAL A 307 -27.44 -22.27 6.01
CA VAL A 307 -26.52 -21.57 6.94
C VAL A 307 -27.24 -20.43 7.67
N GLN A 308 -28.12 -19.71 7.00
CA GLN A 308 -28.91 -18.66 7.64
C GLN A 308 -29.82 -19.22 8.75
N LYS A 309 -30.45 -20.36 8.51
CA LYS A 309 -31.27 -21.04 9.51
C LYS A 309 -30.45 -21.50 10.72
N GLU A 310 -29.28 -22.10 10.49
CA GLU A 310 -28.35 -22.52 11.56
C GLU A 310 -27.85 -21.32 12.40
N LEU A 311 -27.63 -20.17 11.76
CA LEU A 311 -27.24 -18.94 12.46
C LEU A 311 -28.37 -18.40 13.34
N GLU A 312 -29.62 -18.44 12.86
CA GLU A 312 -30.80 -18.03 13.63
C GLU A 312 -31.01 -18.96 14.83
N GLU A 313 -30.85 -20.27 14.66
CA GLU A 313 -30.95 -21.28 15.74
C GLU A 313 -29.87 -21.05 16.82
N THR A 314 -28.60 -20.93 16.43
CA THR A 314 -27.48 -20.68 17.37
C THR A 314 -27.58 -19.33 18.07
N SER A 315 -28.07 -18.29 17.38
CA SER A 315 -28.33 -16.99 18.01
C SER A 315 -29.44 -17.07 19.06
N GLY A 316 -30.47 -17.89 18.83
CA GLY A 316 -31.53 -18.16 19.79
C GLY A 316 -30.99 -18.84 21.06
N GLU A 317 -30.15 -19.87 20.88
CA GLU A 317 -29.49 -20.59 21.98
C GLU A 317 -28.61 -19.66 22.84
N LEU A 318 -27.81 -18.81 22.20
CA LEU A 318 -26.97 -17.80 22.87
C LEU A 318 -27.80 -16.80 23.68
N LEU A 319 -28.96 -16.39 23.15
CA LEU A 319 -29.85 -15.48 23.86
C LEU A 319 -30.46 -16.16 25.10
N THR A 320 -30.86 -17.43 24.99
CA THR A 320 -31.34 -18.19 26.15
C THR A 320 -30.25 -18.43 27.20
N LEU A 321 -29.01 -18.71 26.79
CA LEU A 321 -27.87 -18.80 27.72
C LEU A 321 -27.61 -17.47 28.42
N LYS A 322 -27.72 -16.35 27.72
CA LYS A 322 -27.56 -15.01 28.28
C LYS A 322 -28.66 -14.63 29.28
N ILE A 323 -29.89 -15.09 29.05
CA ILE A 323 -31.04 -14.88 29.96
C ILE A 323 -30.94 -15.81 31.18
N ASN A 324 -30.46 -17.05 30.99
CA ASN A 324 -30.28 -18.03 32.08
C ASN A 324 -29.07 -17.74 32.96
N PHE A 325 -28.09 -16.95 32.49
CA PHE A 325 -27.00 -16.40 33.30
C PHE A 325 -27.51 -15.29 34.23
N SER A 326 -28.33 -15.69 35.20
CA SER A 326 -29.06 -14.80 36.09
C SER A 326 -28.13 -14.00 37.01
N GLN A 327 -28.60 -12.83 37.46
CA GLN A 327 -27.94 -12.02 38.50
C GLN A 327 -27.71 -12.81 39.81
N SER A 328 -28.45 -13.89 40.03
CA SER A 328 -28.32 -14.78 41.20
C SER A 328 -26.98 -15.52 41.21
N GLU A 329 -26.50 -16.03 40.07
CA GLU A 329 -25.21 -16.73 40.02
C GLU A 329 -24.04 -15.77 40.20
N LYS A 330 -24.15 -14.55 39.65
CA LYS A 330 -23.15 -13.49 39.89
C LYS A 330 -23.06 -13.11 41.36
N LEU A 331 -24.18 -13.05 42.09
CA LEU A 331 -24.19 -12.77 43.53
C LEU A 331 -23.56 -13.92 44.33
N LYS A 332 -23.82 -15.18 43.97
CA LYS A 332 -23.16 -16.34 44.59
C LYS A 332 -21.64 -16.29 44.43
N PHE A 333 -21.12 -15.98 43.24
CA PHE A 333 -19.68 -15.83 43.04
C PHE A 333 -19.08 -14.66 43.82
N ILE A 334 -19.81 -13.55 43.97
CA ILE A 334 -19.36 -12.40 44.78
C ILE A 334 -19.25 -12.80 46.26
N ASP A 335 -20.22 -13.53 46.78
CA ASP A 335 -20.22 -13.98 48.18
C ASP A 335 -19.18 -15.06 48.44
N GLU A 336 -18.94 -15.95 47.47
CA GLU A 336 -17.85 -16.94 47.52
C GLU A 336 -16.47 -16.27 47.51
N ILE A 337 -16.25 -15.27 46.66
CA ILE A 337 -15.01 -14.47 46.64
C ILE A 337 -14.80 -13.73 47.97
N LYS A 338 -15.87 -13.20 48.58
CA LYS A 338 -15.78 -12.56 49.91
C LYS A 338 -15.40 -13.56 51.00
N SER A 339 -15.99 -14.76 50.97
CA SER A 339 -15.68 -15.84 51.91
C SER A 339 -14.21 -16.26 51.80
N LEU A 340 -13.71 -16.49 50.58
CA LEU A 340 -12.32 -16.88 50.32
C LEU A 340 -11.32 -15.80 50.75
N LYS A 341 -11.65 -14.51 50.53
CA LYS A 341 -10.81 -13.39 51.01
C LYS A 341 -10.72 -13.34 52.53
N LYS A 342 -11.82 -13.62 53.23
CA LYS A 342 -11.83 -13.67 54.69
C LYS A 342 -10.96 -14.82 55.19
N GLN A 343 -11.12 -16.02 54.62
CA GLN A 343 -10.30 -17.18 54.98
C GLN A 343 -8.81 -16.93 54.75
N PHE A 344 -8.44 -16.32 53.63
CA PHE A 344 -7.06 -15.95 53.35
C PHE A 344 -6.49 -14.99 54.40
N PHE A 345 -7.25 -13.98 54.81
CA PHE A 345 -6.81 -13.02 55.82
C PHE A 345 -6.67 -13.67 57.21
N ASP A 346 -7.60 -14.56 57.57
CA ASP A 346 -7.55 -15.30 58.83
C ASP A 346 -6.31 -16.22 58.86
N SER A 347 -6.02 -16.96 57.79
CA SER A 347 -4.79 -17.77 57.68
C SER A 347 -3.53 -16.92 57.70
N GLN A 348 -3.52 -15.75 57.06
CA GLN A 348 -2.36 -14.86 57.08
C GLN A 348 -2.07 -14.33 58.49
N ASN A 349 -3.12 -13.99 59.27
CA ASN A 349 -2.97 -13.60 60.67
C ASN A 349 -2.44 -14.75 61.53
N GLU A 350 -2.88 -15.97 61.26
CA GLU A 350 -2.39 -17.17 61.98
C GLU A 350 -0.91 -17.44 61.68
N ILE A 351 -0.48 -17.30 60.42
CA ILE A 351 0.94 -17.38 60.04
C ILE A 351 1.76 -16.30 60.78
N SER A 352 1.27 -15.06 60.85
CA SER A 352 1.96 -13.99 61.59
C SER A 352 2.08 -14.29 63.08
N LYS A 353 1.05 -14.86 63.71
CA LYS A 353 1.12 -15.29 65.13
C LYS A 353 2.12 -16.41 65.33
N LEU A 354 2.14 -17.41 64.44
CA LEU A 354 3.09 -18.51 64.51
C LEU A 354 4.53 -18.03 64.29
N ALA A 355 4.76 -17.09 63.37
CA ALA A 355 6.07 -16.49 63.14
C ALA A 355 6.60 -15.77 64.39
N ALA A 356 5.76 -14.97 65.06
CA ALA A 356 6.12 -14.29 66.30
C ALA A 356 6.43 -15.28 67.45
N LEU A 357 5.67 -16.38 67.53
CA LEU A 357 5.92 -17.44 68.50
C LEU A 357 7.26 -18.14 68.25
N LEU A 358 7.59 -18.38 66.98
CA LEU A 358 8.82 -19.03 66.54
C LEU A 358 10.05 -18.15 66.80
N GLU A 359 9.93 -16.84 66.60
CA GLU A 359 10.95 -15.86 66.97
C GLU A 359 11.18 -15.81 68.50
N SER A 360 10.11 -15.89 69.30
CA SER A 360 10.21 -16.01 70.76
C SER A 360 10.97 -17.28 71.17
N TYR A 361 10.73 -18.42 70.52
CA TYR A 361 11.46 -19.65 70.80
C TYR A 361 12.94 -19.58 70.39
N TYR A 362 13.28 -18.89 69.32
CA TYR A 362 14.69 -18.66 68.95
C TYR A 362 15.41 -17.81 70.00
N ASN A 363 14.77 -16.75 70.49
CA ASN A 363 15.33 -15.91 71.55
C ASN A 363 15.52 -16.69 72.86
N GLU A 364 14.55 -17.55 73.22
CA GLU A 364 14.67 -18.42 74.40
C GLU A 364 15.80 -19.44 74.24
N LYS A 365 15.94 -20.03 73.05
CA LYS A 365 17.04 -20.94 72.73
C LYS A 365 18.41 -20.26 72.86
N GLU A 366 18.55 -19.03 72.37
CA GLU A 366 19.78 -18.24 72.47
C GLU A 366 20.13 -17.94 73.93
N LEU A 367 19.14 -17.58 74.76
CA LEU A 367 19.32 -17.40 76.20
C LEU A 367 19.78 -18.69 76.89
N LEU A 368 19.21 -19.84 76.52
CA LEU A 368 19.61 -21.14 77.06
C LEU A 368 21.01 -21.57 76.61
N GLU A 369 21.40 -21.29 75.35
CA GLU A 369 22.77 -21.52 74.87
C GLU A 369 23.78 -20.65 75.63
N ASN A 370 23.49 -19.36 75.82
CA ASN A 370 24.32 -18.47 76.62
C ASN A 370 24.45 -18.94 78.08
N SER A 371 23.36 -19.41 78.69
CA SER A 371 23.38 -19.95 80.06
C SER A 371 24.20 -21.24 80.15
N LYS A 372 24.08 -22.13 79.15
CA LYS A 372 24.88 -23.35 79.07
C LYS A 372 26.37 -23.03 78.97
N ASP A 373 26.76 -22.06 78.15
CA ASP A 373 28.16 -21.65 77.99
C ASP A 373 28.73 -21.04 79.29
N GLN A 374 27.92 -20.24 79.99
CA GLN A 374 28.28 -19.73 81.31
C GLN A 374 28.49 -20.86 82.31
N LEU A 375 27.57 -21.82 82.39
CA LEU A 375 27.69 -22.99 83.28
C LEU A 375 28.90 -23.85 82.94
N GLN A 376 29.23 -24.04 81.65
CA GLN A 376 30.43 -24.75 81.24
C GLN A 376 31.71 -24.03 81.66
N SER A 377 31.76 -22.70 81.52
CA SER A 377 32.90 -21.90 81.98
C SER A 377 33.09 -21.96 83.50
N LEU A 378 31.99 -21.94 84.26
CA LEU A 378 32.00 -22.01 85.71
C LEU A 378 32.44 -23.40 86.20
N ASN A 379 32.00 -24.46 85.53
CA ASN A 379 32.41 -25.83 85.81
C ASN A 379 33.92 -26.03 85.55
N LEU A 380 34.45 -25.49 84.45
CA LEU A 380 35.90 -25.50 84.17
C LEU A 380 36.71 -24.79 85.28
N LYS A 381 36.21 -23.65 85.76
CA LYS A 381 36.84 -22.91 86.86
C LYS A 381 36.83 -23.71 88.16
N GLN A 382 35.69 -24.29 88.55
CA GLN A 382 35.58 -25.15 89.73
C GLN A 382 36.50 -26.38 89.65
N MET A 383 36.61 -27.01 88.48
CA MET A 383 37.53 -28.13 88.26
C MET A 383 39.00 -27.73 88.45
N SER A 384 39.38 -26.52 88.03
CA SER A 384 40.72 -25.98 88.26
C SER A 384 40.98 -25.68 89.74
N GLU A 385 40.00 -25.13 90.46
CA GLU A 385 40.08 -24.86 91.89
C GLU A 385 40.19 -26.15 92.71
N ILE A 386 39.36 -27.16 92.40
CA ILE A 386 39.44 -28.50 93.02
C ILE A 386 40.82 -29.13 92.79
N SER A 387 41.37 -28.99 91.58
CA SER A 387 42.72 -29.52 91.27
C SER A 387 43.80 -28.81 92.10
N SER A 388 43.69 -27.49 92.28
CA SER A 388 44.61 -26.72 93.13
C SER A 388 44.49 -27.07 94.63
N LEU A 389 43.28 -27.34 95.11
CA LEU A 389 43.01 -27.74 96.49
C LEU A 389 43.52 -29.16 96.77
N LYS A 390 43.37 -30.10 95.82
CA LYS A 390 43.96 -31.44 95.91
C LYS A 390 45.49 -31.37 96.03
N LEU A 391 46.14 -30.46 95.30
CA LEU A 391 47.58 -30.23 95.39
C LEU A 391 47.99 -29.70 96.77
N LYS A 392 47.25 -28.70 97.31
CA LYS A 392 47.48 -28.17 98.67
C LYS A 392 47.24 -29.21 99.76
N ILE A 393 46.22 -30.06 99.63
CA ILE A 393 45.95 -31.15 100.58
C ILE A 393 47.08 -32.20 100.53
N SER A 394 47.57 -32.53 99.34
CA SER A 394 48.72 -33.44 99.18
C SER A 394 50.01 -32.85 99.79
N GLU A 395 50.24 -31.55 99.63
CA GLU A 395 51.36 -30.84 100.26
C GLU A 395 51.22 -30.80 101.79
N GLN A 396 50.02 -30.53 102.33
CA GLN A 396 49.76 -30.54 103.78
C GLN A 396 49.84 -31.94 104.39
N GLN A 397 49.41 -32.99 103.69
CA GLN A 397 49.53 -34.38 104.13
C GLN A 397 51.00 -34.83 104.22
N SER A 398 51.89 -34.26 103.40
CA SER A 398 53.34 -34.52 103.49
C SER A 398 54.02 -33.84 104.69
N ILE A 399 53.41 -32.79 105.25
CA ILE A 399 53.92 -32.03 106.41
C ILE A 399 53.44 -32.65 107.75
N ILE A 400 52.31 -33.36 107.76
CA ILE A 400 51.66 -33.88 108.98
C ILE A 400 52.17 -35.28 109.42
N ILE A 401 52.95 -35.99 108.59
CA ILE A 401 53.47 -37.34 108.92
C ILE A 401 54.74 -37.31 109.80
N ASN A 402 55.39 -36.15 110.00
CA ASN A 402 56.60 -36.04 110.84
C ASN A 402 56.44 -34.95 111.90
N LYS A 403 56.03 -35.36 113.11
CA LYS A 403 56.08 -34.70 114.45
C LYS A 403 54.72 -34.88 115.14
N ILE A 404 54.56 -35.28 116.40
CA ILE A 404 55.43 -35.59 117.54
C ILE A 404 54.52 -36.29 118.59
N PRO A 405 55.11 -37.00 119.56
CA PRO A 405 54.51 -37.97 120.49
C PRO A 405 53.72 -37.45 121.72
N ASP A 406 52.98 -38.43 122.26
CA ASP A 406 52.54 -38.83 123.62
C ASP A 406 52.61 -37.94 124.88
N ASP A 407 51.63 -38.30 125.73
CA ASP A 407 51.47 -38.14 127.19
C ASP A 407 51.02 -36.77 127.78
N GLN A 408 50.09 -36.68 128.74
CA GLN A 408 49.09 -37.59 129.29
C GLN A 408 48.13 -36.77 130.21
N ILE A 409 46.91 -37.28 130.41
CA ILE A 409 45.99 -37.07 131.56
C ILE A 409 45.40 -35.64 131.78
N SER A 410 44.32 -35.31 131.04
CA SER A 410 43.24 -34.39 131.49
C SER A 410 41.97 -34.42 130.61
N TYR A 411 41.76 -35.46 129.79
CA TYR A 411 40.78 -35.40 128.69
C TYR A 411 39.48 -36.20 128.85
N LYS A 412 39.27 -36.95 129.93
CA LYS A 412 38.09 -37.85 130.02
C LYS A 412 36.74 -37.10 130.08
N ARG A 413 36.68 -35.93 130.74
CA ARG A 413 35.43 -35.16 130.90
C ARG A 413 35.14 -34.18 129.75
N LYS A 414 36.16 -33.79 128.96
CA LYS A 414 36.00 -33.03 127.72
C LYS A 414 35.65 -33.94 126.53
N ILE A 415 36.18 -35.16 126.50
CA ILE A 415 35.85 -36.14 125.45
C ILE A 415 34.40 -36.61 125.57
N GLU A 416 33.82 -36.80 126.76
CA GLU A 416 32.39 -37.18 126.87
C GLU A 416 31.44 -36.11 126.33
N ASN A 417 31.68 -34.83 126.61
CA ASN A 417 30.87 -33.75 126.05
C ASN A 417 31.08 -33.60 124.54
N VAL A 418 32.34 -33.68 124.06
CA VAL A 418 32.64 -33.63 122.62
C VAL A 418 32.07 -34.84 121.89
N VAL A 419 32.05 -36.03 122.49
CA VAL A 419 31.43 -37.23 121.90
C VAL A 419 29.91 -37.10 121.87
N GLN A 420 29.29 -36.45 122.86
CA GLN A 420 27.84 -36.22 122.87
C GLN A 420 27.43 -35.13 121.87
N ASP A 421 28.23 -34.07 121.72
CA ASP A 421 28.04 -33.03 120.71
C ASP A 421 28.29 -33.59 119.30
N ILE A 422 29.34 -34.39 119.09
CA ILE A 422 29.58 -35.09 117.82
C ILE A 422 28.48 -36.08 117.51
N LYS A 423 27.89 -36.78 118.50
CA LYS A 423 26.74 -37.66 118.24
C LYS A 423 25.50 -36.89 117.80
N LYS A 424 25.23 -35.72 118.39
CA LYS A 424 24.14 -34.84 117.95
C LYS A 424 24.40 -34.24 116.58
N GLU A 425 25.62 -33.81 116.29
CA GLU A 425 26.00 -33.33 114.96
C GLU A 425 25.95 -34.45 113.92
N LEU A 426 26.34 -35.68 114.28
CA LEU A 426 26.24 -36.84 113.41
C LEU A 426 24.78 -37.18 113.12
N GLU A 427 23.90 -37.16 114.14
CA GLU A 427 22.47 -37.43 113.99
C GLU A 427 21.78 -36.32 113.19
N SER A 428 22.14 -35.05 113.38
CA SER A 428 21.68 -33.92 112.57
C SER A 428 22.15 -34.03 111.12
N ALA A 429 23.43 -34.33 110.88
CA ALA A 429 23.97 -34.53 109.54
C ALA A 429 23.40 -35.77 108.85
N GLN A 430 23.06 -36.81 109.62
CA GLN A 430 22.39 -38.00 109.10
C GLN A 430 20.95 -37.69 108.67
N ASN A 431 20.21 -36.93 109.49
CA ASN A 431 18.87 -36.47 109.13
C ASN A 431 18.89 -35.52 107.91
N GLU A 432 19.84 -34.57 107.86
CA GLU A 432 20.01 -33.68 106.69
C GLU A 432 20.38 -34.46 105.42
N ARG A 433 21.20 -35.51 105.55
CA ARG A 433 21.52 -36.42 104.44
C ARG A 433 20.30 -37.20 104.00
N ASP A 434 19.50 -37.73 104.93
CA ASP A 434 18.31 -38.52 104.62
C ASP A 434 17.22 -37.63 103.99
N ASP A 435 17.06 -36.39 104.46
CA ASP A 435 16.20 -35.37 103.85
C ASP A 435 16.69 -34.99 102.43
N ALA A 436 18.00 -34.80 102.24
CA ALA A 436 18.58 -34.53 100.92
C ALA A 436 18.41 -35.71 99.95
N LEU A 437 18.55 -36.95 100.44
CA LEU A 437 18.30 -38.17 99.66
C LEU A 437 16.81 -38.31 99.30
N SER A 438 15.90 -37.99 100.24
CA SER A 438 14.47 -37.94 99.97
C SER A 438 14.17 -36.92 98.87
N HIS A 439 14.68 -35.69 99.01
CA HIS A 439 14.48 -34.63 98.02
C HIS A 439 15.08 -34.96 96.64
N GLN A 440 16.24 -35.60 96.61
CA GLN A 440 16.85 -36.10 95.38
C GLN A 440 15.98 -37.17 94.71
N THR A 441 15.37 -38.05 95.50
CA THR A 441 14.48 -39.10 95.00
C THR A 441 13.20 -38.50 94.40
N ASP A 442 12.62 -37.50 95.04
CA ASP A 442 11.44 -36.77 94.54
C ASP A 442 11.76 -36.04 93.23
N LEU A 443 12.89 -35.33 93.16
CA LEU A 443 13.36 -34.66 91.95
C LEU A 443 13.60 -35.64 90.79
N LEU A 444 14.20 -36.80 91.07
CA LEU A 444 14.38 -37.85 90.05
C LEU A 444 13.04 -38.39 89.55
N SER A 445 12.08 -38.58 90.45
CA SER A 445 10.71 -39.00 90.09
C SER A 445 10.05 -37.99 89.16
N ASP A 446 10.13 -36.69 89.49
CA ASP A 446 9.58 -35.60 88.68
C ASP A 446 10.27 -35.49 87.31
N ILE A 447 11.60 -35.64 87.25
CA ILE A 447 12.36 -35.69 86.00
C ILE A 447 11.89 -36.88 85.14
N HIS A 448 11.69 -38.06 85.74
CA HIS A 448 11.21 -39.23 85.02
C HIS A 448 9.77 -39.08 84.53
N LYS A 449 8.92 -38.35 85.25
CA LYS A 449 7.56 -38.01 84.84
C LYS A 449 7.57 -37.01 83.68
N LEU A 450 8.32 -35.92 83.79
CA LEU A 450 8.47 -34.91 82.73
C LEU A 450 9.06 -35.49 81.45
N LYS A 451 10.05 -36.40 81.55
CA LYS A 451 10.59 -37.11 80.39
C LYS A 451 9.52 -37.94 79.68
N ARG A 452 8.69 -38.67 80.43
CA ARG A 452 7.58 -39.44 79.86
C ARG A 452 6.54 -38.53 79.18
N ASP A 453 6.16 -37.44 79.82
CA ASP A 453 5.19 -36.49 79.27
C ASP A 453 5.73 -35.82 77.99
N PHE A 454 7.03 -35.49 77.96
CA PHE A 454 7.69 -34.96 76.78
C PHE A 454 7.69 -35.95 75.62
N THR A 455 8.08 -37.21 75.85
CA THR A 455 8.07 -38.26 74.81
C THR A 455 6.66 -38.49 74.26
N ASN A 456 5.65 -38.55 75.12
CA ASN A 456 4.26 -38.70 74.69
C ASN A 456 3.79 -37.53 73.79
N LYS A 457 4.19 -36.30 74.14
CA LYS A 457 3.81 -35.10 73.37
C LYS A 457 4.57 -35.01 72.06
N GLU A 458 5.83 -35.44 72.04
CA GLU A 458 6.63 -35.57 70.83
C GLU A 458 6.00 -36.57 69.85
N ASP A 459 5.57 -37.73 70.35
CA ASP A 459 4.90 -38.76 69.54
C ASP A 459 3.54 -38.27 68.99
N GLU A 460 2.76 -37.52 69.79
CA GLU A 460 1.52 -36.88 69.32
C GLU A 460 1.78 -35.88 68.17
N LEU A 461 2.80 -35.04 68.32
CA LEU A 461 3.19 -34.07 67.29
C LEU A 461 3.71 -34.76 66.03
N ARG A 462 4.55 -35.79 66.16
CA ARG A 462 5.01 -36.62 65.04
C ARG A 462 3.84 -37.26 64.30
N SER A 463 2.82 -37.75 65.02
CA SER A 463 1.61 -38.29 64.39
C SER A 463 0.79 -37.22 63.66
N LYS A 464 0.68 -36.00 64.19
CA LYS A 464 -0.01 -34.88 63.51
C LYS A 464 0.72 -34.44 62.25
N ILE A 465 2.06 -34.36 62.30
CA ILE A 465 2.89 -34.03 61.13
C ILE A 465 2.66 -35.04 60.02
N ARG A 466 2.71 -36.35 60.31
CA ARG A 466 2.45 -37.40 59.29
C ARG A 466 1.07 -37.30 58.65
N LYS A 467 0.03 -36.95 59.44
CA LYS A 467 -1.33 -36.75 58.90
C LYS A 467 -1.39 -35.56 57.95
N LEU A 468 -0.77 -34.43 58.33
CA LEU A 468 -0.72 -33.24 57.48
C LEU A 468 0.12 -33.47 56.22
N GLU A 469 1.23 -34.21 56.32
CA GLU A 469 2.04 -34.60 55.15
C GLU A 469 1.21 -35.45 54.17
N PHE A 470 0.45 -36.41 54.68
CA PHE A 470 -0.45 -37.23 53.86
C PHE A 470 -1.57 -36.43 53.20
N GLU A 471 -2.26 -35.54 53.93
CA GLU A 471 -3.28 -34.65 53.36
C GLU A 471 -2.69 -33.70 52.30
N ASN A 472 -1.46 -33.24 52.50
CA ASN A 472 -0.78 -32.38 51.53
C ASN A 472 -0.38 -33.15 50.26
N GLU A 473 0.02 -34.41 50.39
CA GLU A 473 0.27 -35.31 49.26
C GLU A 473 -1.01 -35.60 48.47
N GLU A 474 -2.14 -35.87 49.14
CA GLU A 474 -3.44 -36.04 48.47
C GLU A 474 -3.85 -34.78 47.70
N LYS A 475 -3.70 -33.59 48.30
CA LYS A 475 -4.00 -32.31 47.62
C LYS A 475 -3.05 -32.02 46.46
N ALA A 476 -1.76 -32.37 46.58
CA ALA A 476 -0.81 -32.23 45.49
C ALA A 476 -1.20 -33.10 44.28
N ASN A 477 -1.62 -34.34 44.54
CA ASN A 477 -2.11 -35.26 43.51
C ASN A 477 -3.43 -34.75 42.87
N GLU A 478 -4.34 -34.19 43.65
CA GLU A 478 -5.58 -33.57 43.13
C GLU A 478 -5.27 -32.37 42.22
N ILE A 479 -4.36 -31.49 42.64
CA ILE A 479 -3.91 -30.34 41.84
C ILE A 479 -3.26 -30.83 40.53
N GLN A 480 -2.43 -31.87 40.58
CA GLN A 480 -1.84 -32.45 39.37
C GLN A 480 -2.91 -32.95 38.40
N PHE A 481 -3.90 -33.70 38.90
CA PHE A 481 -5.00 -34.20 38.08
C PHE A 481 -5.83 -33.08 37.45
N LEU A 482 -6.15 -32.02 38.22
CA LEU A 482 -6.87 -30.86 37.71
C LEU A 482 -6.08 -30.10 36.64
N ASN A 483 -4.76 -29.98 36.81
CA ASN A 483 -3.87 -29.37 35.81
C ASN A 483 -3.83 -30.17 34.51
N GLU A 484 -3.69 -31.51 34.58
CA GLU A 484 -3.72 -32.39 33.41
C GLU A 484 -5.05 -32.26 32.65
N ARG A 485 -6.18 -32.23 33.37
CA ARG A 485 -7.50 -32.03 32.79
C ARG A 485 -7.65 -30.65 32.12
N LEU A 486 -7.16 -29.60 32.78
CA LEU A 486 -7.20 -28.24 32.23
C LEU A 486 -6.35 -28.12 30.96
N GLU A 487 -5.17 -28.74 30.93
CA GLU A 487 -4.33 -28.78 29.72
C GLU A 487 -5.04 -29.47 28.55
N ASP A 488 -5.77 -30.56 28.81
CA ASP A 488 -6.53 -31.26 27.79
C ASP A 488 -7.71 -30.43 27.27
N GLU A 489 -8.39 -29.67 28.13
CA GLU A 489 -9.42 -28.72 27.71
C GLU A 489 -8.83 -27.56 26.88
N ILE A 490 -7.68 -27.01 27.29
CA ILE A 490 -6.96 -25.99 26.51
C ILE A 490 -6.56 -26.54 25.13
N LYS A 491 -6.06 -27.78 25.04
CA LYS A 491 -5.74 -28.44 23.76
C LYS A 491 -6.99 -28.62 22.88
N LYS A 492 -8.15 -28.94 23.46
CA LYS A 492 -9.42 -29.04 22.72
C LYS A 492 -9.87 -27.69 22.18
N VAL A 493 -9.86 -26.64 23.02
CA VAL A 493 -10.25 -25.28 22.62
C VAL A 493 -9.34 -24.74 21.53
N THR A 494 -8.02 -24.85 21.70
CA THR A 494 -7.05 -24.41 20.68
C THR A 494 -7.18 -25.16 19.35
N ASN A 495 -7.57 -26.44 19.36
CA ASN A 495 -7.87 -27.17 18.13
C ASN A 495 -9.15 -26.69 17.43
N ILE A 496 -10.19 -26.30 18.19
CA ILE A 496 -11.41 -25.71 17.64
C ILE A 496 -11.11 -24.33 17.05
N GLU A 497 -10.34 -23.49 17.77
CA GLU A 497 -9.91 -22.17 17.28
C GLU A 497 -9.08 -22.27 16.01
N ARG A 498 -8.16 -23.24 15.91
CA ARG A 498 -7.40 -23.47 14.67
C ARG A 498 -8.31 -23.82 13.50
N LYS A 499 -9.33 -24.66 13.70
CA LYS A 499 -10.30 -25.03 12.66
C LYS A 499 -11.14 -23.83 12.21
N THR A 500 -11.60 -22.99 13.14
CA THR A 500 -12.38 -21.79 12.80
C THR A 500 -11.52 -20.72 12.14
N LEU A 501 -10.26 -20.56 12.54
CA LEU A 501 -9.32 -19.64 11.89
C LEU A 501 -9.07 -20.04 10.43
N THR A 502 -8.83 -21.33 10.16
CA THR A 502 -8.64 -21.83 8.79
C THR A 502 -9.88 -21.63 7.91
N ALA A 503 -11.08 -21.85 8.45
CA ALA A 503 -12.32 -21.60 7.71
C ALA A 503 -12.51 -20.10 7.38
N LYS A 504 -12.10 -19.21 8.29
CA LYS A 504 -12.13 -17.76 8.08
C LYS A 504 -11.10 -17.31 7.05
N GLU A 505 -9.92 -17.91 7.04
CA GLU A 505 -8.88 -17.66 6.02
C GLU A 505 -9.34 -18.11 4.63
N GLU A 506 -9.92 -19.31 4.49
CA GLU A 506 -10.50 -19.80 3.23
C GLU A 506 -11.65 -18.91 2.72
N PHE A 507 -12.50 -18.42 3.63
CA PHE A 507 -13.55 -17.48 3.28
C PHE A 507 -12.99 -16.13 2.80
N ASN A 508 -11.96 -15.62 3.47
CA ASN A 508 -11.28 -14.39 3.07
C ASN A 508 -10.58 -14.54 1.71
N GLU A 509 -9.90 -15.66 1.45
CA GLU A 509 -9.32 -15.93 0.13
C GLU A 509 -10.39 -15.95 -0.97
N LYS A 510 -11.56 -16.51 -0.68
CA LYS A 510 -12.69 -16.53 -1.60
C LYS A 510 -13.25 -15.13 -1.84
N ILE A 511 -13.34 -14.29 -0.81
CA ILE A 511 -13.72 -12.87 -0.95
C ILE A 511 -12.70 -12.12 -1.80
N VAL A 512 -11.40 -12.33 -1.57
CA VAL A 512 -10.32 -11.67 -2.35
C VAL A 512 -10.39 -12.11 -3.81
N LYS A 513 -10.60 -13.41 -4.10
CA LYS A 513 -10.82 -13.90 -5.47
C LYS A 513 -12.07 -13.29 -6.10
N MET A 514 -13.18 -13.20 -5.36
CA MET A 514 -14.39 -12.54 -5.87
C MET A 514 -14.16 -11.05 -6.16
N HIS A 515 -13.46 -10.32 -5.29
CA HIS A 515 -13.10 -8.93 -5.53
C HIS A 515 -12.23 -8.77 -6.77
N LYS A 516 -11.23 -9.65 -6.95
CA LYS A 516 -10.39 -9.65 -8.15
C LYS A 516 -11.24 -9.86 -9.41
N ASN A 517 -12.14 -10.84 -9.41
CA ASN A 517 -13.05 -11.08 -10.54
C ASN A 517 -13.98 -9.88 -10.79
N ILE A 518 -14.51 -9.23 -9.74
CA ILE A 518 -15.34 -8.02 -9.88
C ILE A 518 -14.51 -6.89 -10.52
N THR A 519 -13.25 -6.70 -10.13
CA THR A 519 -12.40 -5.68 -10.74
C THR A 519 -12.02 -6.00 -12.19
N GLU A 520 -11.87 -7.27 -12.55
CA GLU A 520 -11.63 -7.70 -13.94
C GLU A 520 -12.88 -7.46 -14.79
N ILE A 521 -14.06 -7.86 -14.32
CA ILE A 521 -15.34 -7.61 -14.99
C ILE A 521 -15.60 -6.10 -15.14
N ALA A 522 -15.24 -5.28 -14.14
CA ALA A 522 -15.37 -3.83 -14.23
C ALA A 522 -14.46 -3.23 -15.32
N LYS A 523 -13.22 -3.74 -15.46
CA LYS A 523 -12.30 -3.32 -16.53
C LYS A 523 -12.79 -3.76 -17.92
N GLU A 524 -13.31 -4.98 -18.03
CA GLU A 524 -13.91 -5.47 -19.27
C GLU A 524 -15.13 -4.63 -19.67
N LYS A 525 -16.02 -4.34 -18.71
CA LYS A 525 -17.15 -3.42 -18.92
C LYS A 525 -16.68 -2.06 -19.43
N GLU A 526 -15.68 -1.45 -18.79
CA GLU A 526 -15.13 -0.15 -19.21
C GLU A 526 -14.53 -0.22 -20.62
N SER A 527 -13.86 -1.32 -20.97
CA SER A 527 -13.31 -1.56 -22.30
C SER A 527 -14.41 -1.68 -23.37
N ILE A 528 -15.48 -2.42 -23.07
CA ILE A 528 -16.64 -2.59 -23.95
C ILE A 528 -17.37 -1.26 -24.12
N GLU A 529 -17.60 -0.50 -23.05
CA GLU A 529 -18.22 0.83 -23.09
C GLU A 529 -17.39 1.81 -23.93
N LYS A 530 -16.06 1.83 -23.76
CA LYS A 530 -15.16 2.62 -24.61
C LYS A 530 -15.24 2.21 -26.07
N SER A 531 -15.30 0.91 -26.35
CA SER A 531 -15.40 0.39 -27.71
C SER A 531 -16.75 0.78 -28.34
N LEU A 532 -17.85 0.62 -27.62
CA LEU A 532 -19.19 1.03 -28.04
C LEU A 532 -19.26 2.54 -28.31
N MET A 533 -18.71 3.37 -27.42
CA MET A 533 -18.63 4.82 -27.63
C MET A 533 -17.79 5.18 -28.87
N ASN A 534 -16.69 4.46 -29.12
CA ASN A 534 -15.90 4.63 -30.33
C ASN A 534 -16.67 4.24 -31.60
N TYR A 535 -17.41 3.12 -31.57
CA TYR A 535 -18.28 2.71 -32.67
C TYR A 535 -19.40 3.73 -32.91
N GLN A 536 -20.06 4.21 -31.86
CA GLN A 536 -21.08 5.26 -31.98
C GLN A 536 -20.51 6.56 -32.54
N ARG A 537 -19.33 7.00 -32.07
CA ARG A 537 -18.63 8.16 -32.64
C ARG A 537 -18.24 7.95 -34.10
N LYS A 538 -17.79 6.76 -34.47
CA LYS A 538 -17.45 6.42 -35.87
C LYS A 538 -18.70 6.39 -36.76
N ALA A 539 -19.80 5.83 -36.27
CA ALA A 539 -21.08 5.83 -36.96
C ALA A 539 -21.64 7.25 -37.12
N LEU A 540 -21.53 8.11 -36.10
CA LEU A 540 -21.90 9.52 -36.18
C LEU A 540 -21.00 10.27 -37.16
N ARG A 541 -19.69 10.09 -37.13
CA ARG A 541 -18.75 10.67 -38.13
C ARG A 541 -19.03 10.24 -39.56
N ASN A 542 -19.58 9.04 -39.76
CA ASN A 542 -19.97 8.56 -41.09
C ASN A 542 -21.36 9.08 -41.51
N ARG A 543 -22.17 9.61 -40.59
CA ARG A 543 -23.53 10.13 -40.83
C ARG A 543 -23.59 11.66 -40.88
N SER A 544 -22.73 12.34 -40.15
CA SER A 544 -22.52 13.78 -40.25
C SER A 544 -21.24 14.03 -41.04
N GLU A 545 -21.27 14.89 -42.07
CA GLU A 545 -20.09 15.49 -42.71
C GLU A 545 -19.34 16.39 -41.71
N THR A 546 -18.88 15.81 -40.60
CA THR A 546 -18.13 16.51 -39.57
C THR A 546 -16.70 16.70 -40.07
N ASP A 547 -16.40 17.94 -40.44
CA ASP A 547 -15.08 18.42 -40.84
C ASP A 547 -13.96 17.90 -39.91
N PRO A 548 -13.05 17.03 -40.40
CA PRO A 548 -11.92 16.51 -39.65
C PRO A 548 -11.06 17.62 -39.01
N ASP A 549 -11.02 18.78 -39.66
CA ASP A 549 -10.20 19.92 -39.27
C ASP A 549 -10.75 20.62 -38.00
N GLY A 550 -12.08 20.62 -37.82
CA GLY A 550 -12.72 21.11 -36.59
C GLY A 550 -12.42 20.24 -35.37
N LEU A 551 -12.34 18.92 -35.56
CA LEU A 551 -11.99 17.95 -34.51
C LEU A 551 -10.51 18.06 -34.10
N GLU A 552 -9.62 18.31 -35.05
CA GLU A 552 -8.19 18.53 -34.82
C GLU A 552 -7.95 19.88 -34.10
N LYS A 553 -8.71 20.93 -34.43
CA LYS A 553 -8.69 22.21 -33.70
C LYS A 553 -9.14 22.05 -32.25
N LEU A 554 -10.24 21.33 -31.99
CA LEU A 554 -10.70 21.02 -30.64
C LEU A 554 -9.67 20.21 -29.84
N ARG A 555 -8.97 19.27 -30.47
CA ARG A 555 -7.84 18.54 -29.83
C ARG A 555 -6.69 19.46 -29.47
N LYS A 556 -6.31 20.37 -30.37
CA LYS A 556 -5.26 21.36 -30.10
C LYS A 556 -5.66 22.27 -28.94
N SER A 557 -6.87 22.82 -28.93
CA SER A 557 -7.39 23.62 -27.80
C SER A 557 -7.44 22.83 -26.50
N LEU A 558 -7.87 21.57 -26.52
CA LEU A 558 -7.88 20.71 -25.34
C LEU A 558 -6.47 20.49 -24.78
N ASN A 559 -5.48 20.23 -25.64
CA ASN A 559 -4.09 20.10 -25.22
C ASN A 559 -3.55 21.40 -24.61
N THR A 560 -3.87 22.55 -25.20
CA THR A 560 -3.51 23.87 -24.64
C THR A 560 -4.10 24.07 -23.25
N TYR A 561 -5.40 23.82 -23.08
CA TYR A 561 -6.05 23.92 -21.76
C TYR A 561 -5.53 22.89 -20.76
N THR A 562 -5.15 21.70 -21.22
CA THR A 562 -4.55 20.69 -20.35
C THR A 562 -3.19 21.15 -19.85
N MET A 563 -2.33 21.70 -20.72
CA MET A 563 -1.05 22.29 -20.33
C MET A 563 -1.23 23.45 -19.36
N GLU A 564 -2.18 24.35 -19.62
CA GLU A 564 -2.48 25.50 -18.76
C GLU A 564 -2.99 25.07 -17.37
N ASN A 565 -3.88 24.08 -17.31
CA ASN A 565 -4.34 23.49 -16.05
C ASN A 565 -3.19 22.80 -15.29
N THR A 566 -2.25 22.18 -16.01
CA THR A 566 -1.05 21.60 -15.39
C THR A 566 -0.15 22.69 -14.79
N LYS A 567 0.03 23.82 -15.48
CA LYS A 567 0.76 24.99 -14.96
C LYS A 567 0.09 25.56 -13.72
N LEU A 568 -1.24 25.75 -13.74
CA LEU A 568 -2.00 26.24 -12.59
C LEU A 568 -1.90 25.30 -11.39
N ARG A 569 -1.96 23.98 -11.59
CA ARG A 569 -1.77 22.99 -10.52
C ARG A 569 -0.38 23.06 -9.89
N ASN A 570 0.66 23.30 -10.70
CA ASN A 570 2.01 23.45 -10.17
C ASN A 570 2.15 24.75 -9.37
N LEU A 571 1.58 25.85 -9.86
CA LEU A 571 1.56 27.12 -9.13
C LEU A 571 0.80 27.00 -7.79
N ILE A 572 -0.33 26.30 -7.76
CA ILE A 572 -1.07 26.02 -6.51
C ILE A 572 -0.18 25.25 -5.53
N LYS A 573 0.52 24.21 -6.00
CA LYS A 573 1.44 23.44 -5.13
C LYS A 573 2.59 24.29 -4.60
N GLU A 574 3.17 25.16 -5.42
CA GLU A 574 4.20 26.10 -4.98
C GLU A 574 3.67 27.04 -3.89
N LYS A 575 2.45 27.55 -4.07
CA LYS A 575 1.79 28.40 -3.06
C LYS A 575 1.40 27.65 -1.79
N ASP A 576 1.00 26.39 -1.88
CA ASP A 576 0.75 25.54 -0.71
C ASP A 576 2.04 25.30 0.10
N ILE A 577 3.17 25.11 -0.58
CA ILE A 577 4.49 24.99 0.07
C ILE A 577 4.84 26.29 0.79
N GLU A 578 4.70 27.44 0.11
CA GLU A 578 4.96 28.76 0.69
C GLU A 578 4.09 29.03 1.93
N ILE A 579 2.80 28.63 1.89
CA ILE A 579 1.88 28.74 3.03
C ILE A 579 2.34 27.88 4.21
N GLU A 580 2.77 26.63 3.98
CA GLU A 580 3.25 25.78 5.06
C GLU A 580 4.57 26.29 5.66
N GLU A 581 5.49 26.79 4.84
CA GLU A 581 6.72 27.45 5.34
C GLU A 581 6.41 28.67 6.20
N LEU A 582 5.41 29.48 5.82
CA LEU A 582 4.96 30.62 6.61
C LEU A 582 4.32 30.17 7.94
N LYS A 583 3.50 29.11 7.95
CA LYS A 583 2.93 28.56 9.18
C LYS A 583 4.01 28.06 10.14
N ASP A 584 5.04 27.39 9.62
CA ASP A 584 6.14 26.90 10.45
C ASP A 584 6.98 28.05 11.02
N LYS A 585 7.20 29.13 10.25
CA LYS A 585 7.80 30.37 10.76
C LYS A 585 6.96 31.02 11.86
N VAL A 586 5.63 31.06 11.71
CA VAL A 586 4.73 31.59 12.75
C VAL A 586 4.83 30.77 14.03
N LYS A 587 4.78 29.44 13.95
CA LYS A 587 4.94 28.56 15.13
C LYS A 587 6.28 28.75 15.81
N GLN A 588 7.35 28.95 15.04
CA GLN A 588 8.68 29.21 15.59
C GLN A 588 8.70 30.54 16.35
N ILE A 589 8.12 31.60 15.77
CA ILE A 589 8.01 32.91 16.44
C ILE A 589 7.14 32.83 17.70
N GLU A 590 6.01 32.12 17.66
CA GLU A 590 5.15 31.91 18.84
C GLU A 590 5.90 31.17 19.95
N LYS A 591 6.73 30.20 19.59
CA LYS A 591 7.60 29.47 20.52
C LYS A 591 8.67 30.39 21.11
N ASP A 592 9.38 31.15 20.28
CA ASP A 592 10.41 32.09 20.70
C ASP A 592 9.81 33.19 21.61
N PHE A 593 8.60 33.67 21.30
CA PHE A 593 7.85 34.61 22.14
C PHE A 593 7.45 34.00 23.49
N GLY A 594 7.02 32.73 23.50
CA GLY A 594 6.75 32.00 24.75
C GLY A 594 8.02 31.82 25.60
N GLU A 595 9.18 31.61 24.97
CA GLU A 595 10.46 31.49 25.66
C GLU A 595 10.92 32.84 26.26
N ILE A 596 10.78 33.94 25.51
CA ILE A 596 11.09 35.31 25.96
C ILE A 596 10.13 35.75 27.07
N SER A 597 8.82 35.48 26.93
CA SER A 597 7.81 35.79 27.96
C SER A 597 8.04 35.02 29.27
N ASN A 598 8.70 33.86 29.23
CA ASN A 598 9.05 33.09 30.42
C ASN A 598 10.40 33.51 31.03
N HIS A 599 11.22 34.28 30.32
CA HIS A 599 12.49 34.83 30.82
C HIS A 599 12.31 36.31 31.19
N GLY A 600 11.42 36.57 32.15
CA GLY A 600 11.25 37.90 32.72
C GLY A 600 12.44 38.29 33.60
N ILE A 601 13.46 38.96 33.03
CA ILE A 601 14.37 39.86 33.77
C ILE A 601 14.71 41.08 32.90
N PHE A 602 14.50 42.26 33.49
CA PHE A 602 14.71 43.63 33.02
C PHE A 602 16.02 43.91 32.29
N THR A 603 15.96 44.75 31.23
CA THR A 603 16.75 45.99 31.03
C THR A 603 16.36 46.66 29.69
N GLU A 604 16.60 47.96 29.56
CA GLU A 604 16.19 48.91 28.49
C GLU A 604 16.42 48.49 27.01
N GLN A 605 17.04 47.33 26.75
CA GLN A 605 17.08 46.71 25.41
C GLN A 605 15.78 46.00 25.01
N VAL A 606 14.91 45.68 25.98
CA VAL A 606 13.62 45.03 25.74
C VAL A 606 12.66 45.98 25.02
N ASP A 607 12.68 47.28 25.31
CA ASP A 607 11.77 48.24 24.67
C ASP A 607 12.06 48.38 23.16
N SER A 608 13.33 48.35 22.75
CA SER A 608 13.70 48.40 21.31
C SER A 608 13.33 47.10 20.58
N ASN A 609 13.52 45.94 21.22
CA ASN A 609 13.12 44.65 20.63
C ASN A 609 11.59 44.47 20.64
N GLU A 610 10.90 44.97 21.67
CA GLU A 610 9.45 44.98 21.76
C GLU A 610 8.84 45.92 20.72
N GLU A 611 9.46 47.07 20.46
CA GLU A 611 9.03 48.01 19.41
C GLU A 611 9.28 47.44 18.00
N MET A 612 10.43 46.79 17.76
CA MET A 612 10.70 46.09 16.51
C MET A 612 9.75 44.89 16.29
N LEU A 613 9.40 44.17 17.37
CA LEU A 613 8.43 43.09 17.33
C LEU A 613 7.01 43.62 17.12
N LYS A 614 6.64 44.77 17.72
CA LYS A 614 5.36 45.45 17.47
C LYS A 614 5.26 45.91 16.02
N GLU A 615 6.33 46.46 15.44
CA GLU A 615 6.39 46.84 14.03
C GLU A 615 6.31 45.61 13.11
N ARG A 616 6.98 44.51 13.47
CA ARG A 616 6.89 43.23 12.74
C ARG A 616 5.48 42.64 12.82
N ILE A 617 4.83 42.68 13.99
CA ILE A 617 3.45 42.24 14.19
C ILE A 617 2.50 43.12 13.37
N ALA A 618 2.68 44.45 13.37
CA ALA A 618 1.87 45.37 12.56
C ALA A 618 2.03 45.09 11.06
N THR A 619 3.27 44.81 10.61
CA THR A 619 3.55 44.44 9.22
C THR A 619 2.88 43.12 8.83
N LEU A 620 2.95 42.10 9.70
CA LEU A 620 2.30 40.82 9.49
C LEU A 620 0.76 40.95 9.54
N GLN A 621 0.22 41.77 10.43
CA GLN A 621 -1.22 42.08 10.47
C GLN A 621 -1.67 42.78 9.18
N GLY A 622 -0.88 43.72 8.66
CA GLY A 622 -1.12 44.34 7.36
C GLY A 622 -1.10 43.32 6.21
N GLN A 623 -0.17 42.37 6.22
CA GLN A 623 -0.11 41.28 5.24
C GLN A 623 -1.31 40.33 5.36
N ILE A 624 -1.72 39.97 6.58
CA ILE A 624 -2.92 39.17 6.82
C ILE A 624 -4.17 39.90 6.34
N GLN A 625 -4.28 41.20 6.61
CA GLN A 625 -5.42 42.01 6.18
C GLN A 625 -5.47 42.12 4.64
N ASN A 626 -4.32 42.29 3.97
CA ASN A 626 -4.23 42.31 2.52
C ASN A 626 -4.56 40.92 1.92
N SER A 627 -4.07 39.84 2.51
CA SER A 627 -4.40 38.46 2.10
C SER A 627 -5.89 38.17 2.26
N ASN A 628 -6.50 38.60 3.37
CA ASN A 628 -7.95 38.49 3.57
C ASN A 628 -8.75 39.30 2.55
N GLN A 629 -8.29 40.50 2.17
CA GLN A 629 -8.92 41.27 1.10
C GLN A 629 -8.81 40.57 -0.25
N MET A 630 -7.66 39.97 -0.56
CA MET A 630 -7.48 39.16 -1.78
C MET A 630 -8.38 37.92 -1.77
N PHE A 631 -8.48 37.20 -0.66
CA PHE A 631 -9.38 36.06 -0.50
C PHE A 631 -10.85 36.46 -0.69
N VAL A 632 -11.28 37.60 -0.14
CA VAL A 632 -12.65 38.12 -0.34
C VAL A 632 -12.89 38.44 -1.81
N ARG A 633 -11.93 39.05 -2.51
CA ARG A 633 -12.03 39.30 -3.96
C ARG A 633 -12.14 37.99 -4.76
N GLU A 634 -11.30 37.01 -4.46
CA GLU A 634 -11.30 35.71 -5.15
C GLU A 634 -12.60 34.94 -4.87
N LYS A 635 -13.09 34.95 -3.63
CA LYS A 635 -14.39 34.39 -3.25
C LYS A 635 -15.53 35.02 -4.05
N ASN A 636 -15.53 36.35 -4.20
CA ASN A 636 -16.54 37.04 -5.00
C ASN A 636 -16.45 36.67 -6.49
N LEU A 637 -15.24 36.54 -7.02
CA LEU A 637 -15.03 36.13 -8.42
C LEU A 637 -15.50 34.69 -8.68
N ILE A 638 -15.30 33.78 -7.71
CA ILE A 638 -15.83 32.41 -7.75
C ILE A 638 -17.36 32.42 -7.65
N LEU A 639 -17.95 33.25 -6.79
CA LEU A 639 -19.40 33.40 -6.68
C LEU A 639 -20.03 33.91 -7.97
N ASP A 640 -19.43 34.92 -8.61
CA ASP A 640 -19.90 35.45 -9.89
C ASP A 640 -19.79 34.40 -11.00
N LYS A 641 -18.70 33.63 -11.04
CA LYS A 641 -18.53 32.52 -11.98
C LYS A 641 -19.54 31.40 -11.74
N THR A 642 -19.86 31.11 -10.48
CA THR A 642 -20.88 30.12 -10.10
C THR A 642 -22.26 30.57 -10.59
N ARG A 643 -22.63 31.83 -10.37
CA ARG A 643 -23.88 32.42 -10.88
C ARG A 643 -23.98 32.36 -12.40
N LEU A 644 -22.88 32.59 -13.10
CA LEU A 644 -22.84 32.54 -14.56
C LEU A 644 -23.05 31.10 -15.07
N LEU A 645 -22.42 30.12 -14.43
CA LEU A 645 -22.63 28.69 -14.72
C LEU A 645 -24.05 28.21 -14.39
N GLU A 646 -24.64 28.70 -13.29
CA GLU A 646 -26.05 28.41 -12.95
C GLU A 646 -27.00 28.94 -14.02
N LYS A 647 -26.74 30.15 -14.55
CA LYS A 647 -27.52 30.73 -15.64
C LYS A 647 -27.33 29.98 -16.96
N GLU A 648 -26.12 29.52 -17.27
CA GLU A 648 -25.87 28.65 -18.43
C GLU A 648 -26.59 27.31 -18.31
N LEU A 649 -26.61 26.71 -17.12
CA LEU A 649 -27.36 25.49 -16.84
C LEU A 649 -28.87 25.70 -17.00
N GLU A 650 -29.40 26.82 -16.52
CA GLU A 650 -30.80 27.20 -16.69
C GLU A 650 -31.18 27.34 -18.18
N VAL A 651 -30.35 28.03 -18.97
CA VAL A 651 -30.54 28.15 -20.43
C VAL A 651 -30.47 26.78 -21.12
N ALA A 652 -29.55 25.90 -20.71
CA ALA A 652 -29.44 24.56 -21.26
C ALA A 652 -30.67 23.69 -20.93
N LEU A 653 -31.17 23.76 -19.69
CA LEU A 653 -32.39 23.07 -19.26
C LEU A 653 -33.61 23.58 -20.03
N GLN A 654 -33.70 24.89 -20.26
CA GLN A 654 -34.79 25.48 -21.04
C GLN A 654 -34.74 25.01 -22.50
N LYS A 655 -33.56 25.01 -23.12
CA LYS A 655 -33.38 24.45 -24.47
C LYS A 655 -33.76 22.98 -24.54
N ASN A 656 -33.43 22.20 -23.51
CA ASN A 656 -33.80 20.78 -23.48
C ASN A 656 -35.32 20.59 -23.39
N LYS A 657 -36.03 21.40 -22.58
CA LYS A 657 -37.49 21.41 -22.53
C LYS A 657 -38.12 21.80 -23.87
N ASP A 658 -37.54 22.78 -24.56
CA ASP A 658 -38.04 23.22 -25.87
C ASP A 658 -37.85 22.11 -26.92
N ILE A 659 -36.71 21.39 -26.88
CA ILE A 659 -36.46 20.22 -27.72
C ILE A 659 -37.42 19.07 -27.38
N GLU A 660 -37.67 18.78 -26.12
CA GLU A 660 -38.66 17.78 -25.68
C GLU A 660 -40.05 18.11 -26.24
N LYS A 661 -40.49 19.36 -26.15
CA LYS A 661 -41.76 19.80 -26.76
C LYS A 661 -41.79 19.61 -28.28
N ILE A 662 -40.69 19.88 -28.98
CA ILE A 662 -40.60 19.63 -30.43
C ILE A 662 -40.75 18.14 -30.72
N TYR A 663 -40.08 17.27 -29.97
CA TYR A 663 -40.20 15.82 -30.15
C TYR A 663 -41.59 15.29 -29.78
N GLU A 664 -42.22 15.77 -28.71
CA GLU A 664 -43.61 15.44 -28.37
C GLU A 664 -44.57 15.83 -29.49
N THR A 665 -44.35 17.00 -30.10
CA THR A 665 -45.13 17.48 -31.25
C THR A 665 -44.92 16.60 -32.49
N GLN A 666 -43.69 16.18 -32.77
CA GLN A 666 -43.41 15.26 -33.88
C GLN A 666 -44.01 13.86 -33.64
N VAL A 667 -43.89 13.32 -32.43
CA VAL A 667 -44.45 12.00 -32.08
C VAL A 667 -45.98 12.02 -32.15
N SER A 668 -46.62 13.11 -31.72
CA SER A 668 -48.08 13.26 -31.85
C SER A 668 -48.51 13.39 -33.31
N ALA A 669 -47.77 14.13 -34.16
CA ALA A 669 -48.02 14.17 -35.60
C ALA A 669 -47.90 12.78 -36.25
N LEU A 670 -46.84 12.03 -35.95
CA LEU A 670 -46.62 10.66 -36.45
C LEU A 670 -47.66 9.66 -35.96
N ARG A 671 -48.22 9.85 -34.75
CA ARG A 671 -49.35 9.06 -34.26
C ARG A 671 -50.61 9.33 -35.05
N ILE A 672 -50.91 10.59 -35.36
CA ILE A 672 -52.06 10.97 -36.19
C ILE A 672 -51.90 10.37 -37.59
N GLU A 673 -50.71 10.48 -38.18
CA GLU A 673 -50.41 9.89 -39.50
C GLU A 673 -50.62 8.37 -39.50
N ASN A 674 -50.15 7.66 -38.47
CA ASN A 674 -50.40 6.22 -38.32
C ASN A 674 -51.88 5.86 -38.18
N ILE A 675 -52.68 6.70 -37.50
CA ILE A 675 -54.13 6.51 -37.39
C ILE A 675 -54.78 6.65 -38.77
N VAL A 676 -54.42 7.70 -39.52
CA VAL A 676 -54.93 7.92 -40.88
C VAL A 676 -54.55 6.79 -41.83
N LEU A 677 -53.31 6.30 -41.77
CA LEU A 677 -52.85 5.17 -42.60
C LEU A 677 -53.59 3.88 -42.27
N LYS A 678 -53.88 3.61 -40.99
CA LYS A 678 -54.70 2.47 -40.58
C LYS A 678 -56.15 2.58 -41.06
N GLU A 679 -56.77 3.75 -40.92
CA GLU A 679 -58.12 3.99 -41.45
C GLU A 679 -58.15 3.85 -42.98
N HIS A 680 -57.07 4.21 -43.69
CA HIS A 680 -56.99 4.03 -45.13
C HIS A 680 -56.84 2.56 -45.54
N GLN A 681 -56.10 1.77 -44.76
CA GLN A 681 -56.01 0.31 -44.96
C GLN A 681 -57.35 -0.39 -44.67
N GLU A 682 -58.07 0.03 -43.62
CA GLU A 682 -59.40 -0.52 -43.30
C GLU A 682 -60.45 -0.17 -44.37
N LYS A 683 -60.37 1.01 -44.99
CA LYS A 683 -61.25 1.42 -46.10
C LYS A 683 -60.93 0.75 -47.45
N MET A 684 -59.71 0.21 -47.63
CA MET A 684 -59.29 -0.52 -48.83
C MET A 684 -59.56 -2.04 -48.74
N GLY A 685 -60.06 -2.53 -47.61
CA GLY A 685 -60.28 -3.96 -47.35
C GLY A 685 -61.53 -4.59 -47.95
N ASN A 686 -62.24 -3.93 -48.87
CA ASN A 686 -63.46 -4.49 -49.48
C ASN A 686 -63.44 -4.33 -51.02
N PRO A 687 -63.07 -5.37 -51.80
CA PRO A 687 -63.07 -5.32 -53.25
C PRO A 687 -64.47 -5.67 -53.75
N GLY A 688 -65.35 -4.68 -53.84
CA GLY A 688 -66.68 -4.89 -54.39
C GLY A 688 -67.43 -3.59 -54.60
N ASN A 689 -67.40 -3.10 -55.83
CA ASN A 689 -68.30 -2.09 -56.39
C ASN A 689 -68.31 -0.71 -55.70
N SER A 690 -67.68 0.29 -56.33
CA SER A 690 -68.41 1.29 -57.12
C SER A 690 -67.52 2.48 -57.51
N GLY A 691 -67.75 2.99 -58.72
CA GLY A 691 -67.70 4.44 -58.94
C GLY A 691 -66.35 5.09 -59.26
N ILE A 692 -65.68 4.59 -60.30
CA ILE A 692 -64.96 5.50 -61.21
C ILE A 692 -66.01 6.51 -61.72
N ILE A 693 -65.80 7.82 -61.49
CA ILE A 693 -66.23 9.00 -62.31
C ILE A 693 -66.19 10.34 -61.52
N LEU A 694 -65.97 10.39 -60.20
CA LEU A 694 -65.79 11.67 -59.45
C LEU A 694 -64.33 12.10 -59.21
N GLY A 695 -63.36 11.43 -59.83
CA GLY A 695 -61.93 11.60 -59.52
C GLY A 695 -61.22 12.76 -60.22
N GLU A 696 -61.56 13.12 -61.45
CA GLU A 696 -60.73 14.05 -62.24
C GLU A 696 -60.72 15.50 -61.70
N GLU A 697 -61.83 15.97 -61.15
CA GLU A 697 -61.92 17.32 -60.55
C GLU A 697 -61.21 17.39 -59.19
N ALA A 698 -61.33 16.34 -58.38
CA ALA A 698 -60.60 16.22 -57.12
C ALA A 698 -59.08 16.09 -57.36
N TYR A 699 -58.66 15.34 -58.38
CA TYR A 699 -57.26 15.26 -58.79
C TYR A 699 -56.75 16.60 -59.33
N LYS A 700 -57.54 17.34 -60.12
CA LYS A 700 -57.17 18.70 -60.57
C LYS A 700 -56.99 19.66 -59.40
N GLN A 701 -57.93 19.70 -58.45
CA GLN A 701 -57.81 20.54 -57.26
C GLN A 701 -56.60 20.14 -56.40
N THR A 702 -56.33 18.84 -56.27
CA THR A 702 -55.15 18.35 -55.53
C THR A 702 -53.85 18.74 -56.22
N ILE A 703 -53.78 18.64 -57.55
CA ILE A 703 -52.63 19.08 -58.35
C ILE A 703 -52.44 20.60 -58.20
N GLU A 704 -53.51 21.38 -58.15
CA GLU A 704 -53.46 22.83 -58.01
C GLU A 704 -52.99 23.25 -56.60
N MET A 705 -53.50 22.61 -55.55
CA MET A 705 -53.01 22.79 -54.18
C MET A 705 -51.53 22.42 -54.06
N LYS A 706 -51.10 21.31 -54.66
CA LYS A 706 -49.68 20.90 -54.68
C LYS A 706 -48.80 21.86 -55.48
N LYS A 707 -49.34 22.57 -56.47
CA LYS A 707 -48.62 23.66 -57.18
C LYS A 707 -48.48 24.90 -56.31
N ILE A 708 -49.49 25.23 -55.49
CA ILE A 708 -49.43 26.34 -54.53
C ILE A 708 -48.40 26.03 -53.44
N GLU A 709 -48.47 24.85 -52.82
CA GLU A 709 -47.49 24.40 -51.83
C GLU A 709 -46.06 24.42 -52.40
N ASN A 710 -45.86 23.98 -53.65
CA ASN A 710 -44.54 24.05 -54.30
C ASN A 710 -44.05 25.49 -54.50
N LYS A 711 -44.95 26.44 -54.81
CA LYS A 711 -44.58 27.86 -54.93
C LYS A 711 -44.20 28.45 -53.58
N GLU A 712 -44.92 28.10 -52.52
CA GLU A 712 -44.63 28.54 -51.15
C GLU A 712 -43.30 27.97 -50.67
N LEU A 713 -43.06 26.67 -50.88
CA LEU A 713 -41.79 26.02 -50.56
C LEU A 713 -40.62 26.61 -51.34
N LYS A 714 -40.79 26.91 -52.63
CA LYS A 714 -39.76 27.62 -53.42
C LYS A 714 -39.46 29.01 -52.85
N THR A 715 -40.49 29.74 -52.42
CA THR A 715 -40.32 31.06 -51.79
C THR A 715 -39.60 30.95 -50.45
N LEU A 716 -39.91 29.92 -49.66
CA LEU A 716 -39.22 29.64 -48.39
C LEU A 716 -37.76 29.27 -48.61
N ILE A 717 -37.45 28.44 -49.60
CA ILE A 717 -36.08 28.07 -49.97
C ILE A 717 -35.28 29.32 -50.34
N VAL A 718 -35.84 30.24 -51.13
CA VAL A 718 -35.17 31.51 -51.47
C VAL A 718 -34.90 32.35 -50.22
N LYS A 719 -35.86 32.48 -49.30
CA LYS A 719 -35.64 33.17 -48.01
C LYS A 719 -34.54 32.53 -47.17
N MET A 720 -34.52 31.20 -47.07
CA MET A 720 -33.48 30.48 -46.33
C MET A 720 -32.10 30.64 -46.98
N GLN A 721 -32.01 30.68 -48.31
CA GLN A 721 -30.77 30.95 -49.02
C GLN A 721 -30.27 32.39 -48.79
N GLU A 722 -31.17 33.37 -48.72
CA GLU A 722 -30.85 34.76 -48.38
C GLU A 722 -30.33 34.87 -46.93
N GLU A 723 -31.00 34.22 -45.98
CA GLU A 723 -30.58 34.17 -44.58
C GLU A 723 -29.21 33.49 -44.41
N LEU A 724 -28.96 32.42 -45.17
CA LEU A 724 -27.68 31.72 -45.18
C LEU A 724 -26.56 32.64 -45.70
N LYS A 725 -26.78 33.39 -46.79
CA LYS A 725 -25.83 34.40 -47.27
C LYS A 725 -25.57 35.50 -46.24
N ILE A 726 -26.59 35.96 -45.52
CA ILE A 726 -26.43 36.96 -44.45
C ILE A 726 -25.60 36.40 -43.29
N MET A 727 -25.85 35.15 -42.91
CA MET A 727 -25.08 34.43 -41.87
C MET A 727 -23.62 34.23 -42.28
N GLU A 728 -23.37 33.79 -43.52
CA GLU A 728 -22.00 33.63 -44.05
C GLU A 728 -21.25 34.96 -44.05
N LYS A 729 -21.90 36.05 -44.47
CA LYS A 729 -21.32 37.39 -44.41
C LYS A 729 -20.96 37.79 -42.98
N ARG A 730 -21.88 37.63 -42.02
CA ARG A 730 -21.63 37.91 -40.59
C ARG A 730 -20.49 37.06 -40.02
N TYR A 731 -20.40 35.80 -40.42
CA TYR A 731 -19.33 34.92 -40.01
C TYR A 731 -17.97 35.36 -40.55
N MET A 732 -17.91 35.78 -41.82
CA MET A 732 -16.69 36.33 -42.43
C MET A 732 -16.26 37.63 -41.75
N ASP A 733 -17.21 38.53 -41.46
CA ASP A 733 -16.94 39.78 -40.73
C ASP A 733 -16.41 39.49 -39.32
N PHE A 734 -17.02 38.52 -38.61
CA PHE A 734 -16.54 38.08 -37.29
C PHE A 734 -15.12 37.48 -37.37
N LYS A 735 -14.84 36.65 -38.37
CA LYS A 735 -13.53 36.04 -38.59
C LYS A 735 -12.45 37.09 -38.89
N MET A 736 -12.76 38.10 -39.69
CA MET A 736 -11.85 39.21 -40.00
C MET A 736 -11.58 40.05 -38.75
N ASN A 737 -12.60 40.37 -37.96
CA ASN A 737 -12.43 41.10 -36.70
C ASN A 737 -11.61 40.31 -35.68
N TYR A 738 -11.82 38.99 -35.58
CA TYR A 738 -11.03 38.12 -34.71
C TYR A 738 -9.56 38.09 -35.14
N ALA A 739 -9.27 37.97 -36.44
CA ALA A 739 -7.91 38.03 -36.95
C ALA A 739 -7.24 39.38 -36.65
N SER A 740 -7.98 40.50 -36.75
CA SER A 740 -7.48 41.82 -36.39
C SER A 740 -7.15 41.94 -34.89
N LEU A 741 -8.01 41.40 -34.02
CA LEU A 741 -7.78 41.34 -32.57
C LEU A 741 -6.57 40.47 -32.20
N GLU A 742 -6.36 39.37 -32.92
CA GLU A 742 -5.24 38.47 -32.70
C GLU A 742 -3.91 39.12 -33.11
N LEU A 743 -3.89 39.86 -34.22
CA LEU A 743 -2.74 40.69 -34.62
C LEU A 743 -2.45 41.80 -33.62
N GLU A 744 -3.47 42.45 -33.07
CA GLU A 744 -3.30 43.48 -32.04
C GLU A 744 -2.73 42.88 -30.74
N LYS A 745 -3.23 41.71 -30.32
CA LYS A 745 -2.71 40.97 -29.17
C LYS A 745 -1.25 40.56 -29.37
N GLU A 746 -0.89 40.09 -30.56
CA GLU A 746 0.51 39.73 -30.89
C GLU A 746 1.41 40.97 -30.86
N SER A 747 0.96 42.10 -31.39
CA SER A 747 1.65 43.40 -31.33
C SER A 747 1.90 43.86 -29.88
N VAL A 748 0.88 43.77 -29.01
CA VAL A 748 1.01 44.10 -27.59
C VAL A 748 1.94 43.13 -26.87
N SER A 749 1.85 41.83 -27.16
CA SER A 749 2.74 40.81 -26.58
C SER A 749 4.19 41.03 -26.99
N LYS A 750 4.45 41.45 -28.23
CA LYS A 750 5.80 41.78 -28.71
C LYS A 750 6.34 43.00 -27.97
N LYS A 751 5.56 44.08 -27.85
CA LYS A 751 5.95 45.27 -27.07
C LYS A 751 6.26 44.95 -25.61
N TYR A 752 5.44 44.10 -24.98
CA TYR A 752 5.69 43.66 -23.60
C TYR A 752 7.01 42.89 -23.48
N LYS A 753 7.30 42.00 -24.43
CA LYS A 753 8.56 41.25 -24.47
C LYS A 753 9.77 42.15 -24.69
N ASP A 754 9.64 43.15 -25.56
CA ASP A 754 10.71 44.13 -25.81
C ASP A 754 10.99 44.97 -24.54
N ILE A 755 9.94 45.39 -23.82
CA ILE A 755 10.07 46.09 -22.52
C ILE A 755 10.71 45.18 -21.47
N GLN A 756 10.30 43.91 -21.39
CA GLN A 756 10.88 42.93 -20.46
C GLN A 756 12.38 42.71 -20.72
N ASN A 757 12.76 42.60 -21.99
CA ASN A 757 14.16 42.45 -22.39
C ASN A 757 14.97 43.69 -22.00
N SER A 758 14.45 44.89 -22.28
CA SER A 758 15.10 46.14 -21.89
C SER A 758 15.25 46.27 -20.37
N LEU A 759 14.25 45.85 -19.58
CA LEU A 759 14.33 45.81 -18.12
C LEU A 759 15.40 44.81 -17.63
N ASN A 760 15.52 43.65 -18.28
CA ASN A 760 16.53 42.66 -17.94
C ASN A 760 17.95 43.17 -18.26
N GLU A 761 18.14 43.82 -19.40
CA GLU A 761 19.41 44.46 -19.78
C GLU A 761 19.80 45.58 -18.79
N PHE A 762 18.83 46.40 -18.39
CA PHE A 762 19.04 47.43 -17.38
C PHE A 762 19.42 46.82 -16.02
N THR A 763 18.73 45.75 -15.61
CA THR A 763 19.01 45.04 -14.36
C THR A 763 20.40 44.39 -14.38
N ALA A 764 20.80 43.79 -15.50
CA ALA A 764 22.14 43.23 -15.67
C ALA A 764 23.22 44.32 -15.59
N SER A 765 22.99 45.46 -16.24
CA SER A 765 23.89 46.61 -16.21
C SER A 765 24.01 47.20 -14.79
N TYR A 766 22.90 47.28 -14.06
CA TYR A 766 22.88 47.74 -12.67
C TYR A 766 23.68 46.80 -11.76
N LYS A 767 23.54 45.48 -11.91
CA LYS A 767 24.32 44.50 -11.15
C LYS A 767 25.82 44.62 -11.41
N LEU A 768 26.22 44.80 -12.67
CA LEU A 768 27.63 45.01 -13.01
C LEU A 768 28.18 46.29 -12.34
N MET A 769 27.41 47.37 -12.36
CA MET A 769 27.78 48.61 -11.67
C MET A 769 27.88 48.42 -10.14
N GLU A 770 26.95 47.67 -9.55
CA GLU A 770 26.97 47.33 -8.12
C GLU A 770 28.20 46.49 -7.76
N GLU A 771 28.54 45.48 -8.56
CA GLU A 771 29.76 44.67 -8.39
C GLU A 771 31.04 45.52 -8.52
N GLU A 772 31.10 46.43 -9.49
CA GLU A 772 32.22 47.37 -9.63
C GLU A 772 32.35 48.32 -8.43
N PHE A 773 31.22 48.78 -7.90
CA PHE A 773 31.20 49.61 -6.69
C PHE A 773 31.72 48.84 -5.47
N TYR A 774 31.31 47.59 -5.30
CA TYR A 774 31.83 46.71 -4.24
C TYR A 774 33.34 46.46 -4.37
N ARG A 775 33.83 46.15 -5.58
CA ARG A 775 35.28 45.98 -5.83
C ARG A 775 36.07 47.25 -5.52
N THR A 776 35.53 48.40 -5.89
CA THR A 776 36.15 49.70 -5.62
C THR A 776 36.21 49.97 -4.12
N ASN A 777 35.12 49.69 -3.38
CA ASN A 777 35.10 49.82 -1.92
C ASN A 777 36.05 48.85 -1.22
N GLU A 778 36.15 47.61 -1.71
CA GLU A 778 37.09 46.61 -1.19
C GLU A 778 38.54 47.07 -1.40
N SER A 779 38.87 47.52 -2.63
CA SER A 779 40.19 48.10 -2.93
C SER A 779 40.50 49.30 -2.06
N PHE A 780 39.52 50.18 -1.83
CA PHE A 780 39.67 51.33 -0.94
C PHE A 780 39.94 50.90 0.51
N GLY A 781 39.23 49.86 0.99
CA GLY A 781 39.46 49.28 2.32
C GLY A 781 40.86 48.68 2.48
N VAL A 782 41.35 47.97 1.46
CA VAL A 782 42.73 47.42 1.44
C VAL A 782 43.75 48.56 1.49
N THR A 783 43.63 49.57 0.62
CA THR A 783 44.54 50.73 0.62
C THR A 783 44.48 51.52 1.93
N LEU A 784 43.31 51.62 2.57
CA LEU A 784 43.18 52.27 3.87
C LEU A 784 43.90 51.48 4.98
N ASN A 785 43.83 50.15 4.95
CA ASN A 785 44.56 49.29 5.88
C ASN A 785 46.08 49.39 5.69
N GLU A 786 46.56 49.34 4.45
CA GLU A 786 47.99 49.53 4.13
C GLU A 786 48.49 50.90 4.64
N ASN A 787 47.70 51.96 4.45
CA ASN A 787 48.04 53.28 4.98
C ASN A 787 48.08 53.30 6.52
N ASN A 788 47.15 52.61 7.20
CA ASN A 788 47.16 52.50 8.66
C ASN A 788 48.39 51.72 9.16
N GLU A 789 48.78 50.65 8.47
CA GLU A 789 50.00 49.89 8.78
C GLU A 789 51.25 50.75 8.63
N LEU A 790 51.36 51.51 7.54
CA LEU A 790 52.46 52.45 7.33
C LEU A 790 52.49 53.55 8.41
N VAL A 791 51.34 54.08 8.81
CA VAL A 791 51.26 55.06 9.91
C VAL A 791 51.75 54.45 11.23
N ASN A 792 51.37 53.21 11.53
CA ASN A 792 51.84 52.50 12.73
C ASN A 792 53.34 52.22 12.68
N GLU A 793 53.88 51.84 11.53
CA GLU A 793 55.32 51.63 11.32
C GLU A 793 56.09 52.94 11.51
N ILE A 794 55.59 54.06 10.95
CA ILE A 794 56.18 55.39 11.16
C ILE A 794 56.17 55.77 12.65
N GLN A 795 55.08 55.49 13.39
CA GLN A 795 55.03 55.75 14.83
C GLN A 795 56.03 54.89 15.61
N LEU A 796 56.19 53.61 15.24
CA LEU A 796 57.17 52.71 15.83
C LEU A 796 58.60 53.22 15.61
N LEU A 797 58.94 53.58 14.36
CA LEU A 797 60.24 54.14 14.00
C LEU A 797 60.52 55.45 14.73
N LYS A 798 59.51 56.34 14.87
CA LYS A 798 59.62 57.55 15.69
C LYS A 798 59.94 57.22 17.14
N GLY A 799 59.26 56.23 17.73
CA GLY A 799 59.53 55.77 19.09
C GLY A 799 60.96 55.22 19.27
N GLN A 800 61.44 54.42 18.31
CA GLN A 800 62.81 53.92 18.30
C GLN A 800 63.86 55.03 18.18
N ILE A 801 63.62 56.03 17.31
CA ILE A 801 64.49 57.20 17.15
C ILE A 801 64.54 58.01 18.46
N GLU A 802 63.39 58.27 19.09
CA GLU A 802 63.34 58.95 20.38
C GLU A 802 64.08 58.19 21.48
N GLU A 803 63.97 56.87 21.51
CA GLU A 803 64.69 56.03 22.47
C GLU A 803 66.21 56.07 22.22
N LEU A 804 66.65 55.98 20.96
CA LEU A 804 68.06 56.13 20.59
C LEU A 804 68.60 57.52 20.96
N MET A 805 67.81 58.58 20.75
CA MET A 805 68.15 59.95 21.15
C MET A 805 68.25 60.09 22.67
N LYS A 806 67.35 59.46 23.45
CA LYS A 806 67.44 59.39 24.92
C LYS A 806 68.70 58.61 25.36
N ARG A 807 69.01 57.48 24.73
CA ARG A 807 70.23 56.68 25.00
C ARG A 807 71.50 57.47 24.67
N ARG A 808 71.52 58.24 23.57
CA ARG A 808 72.65 59.11 23.20
C ARG A 808 72.84 60.26 24.19
N LYS A 809 71.76 60.91 24.64
CA LYS A 809 71.84 61.94 25.70
C LYS A 809 72.41 61.38 27.00
N ARG A 810 72.03 60.16 27.40
CA ARG A 810 72.56 59.47 28.59
C ARG A 810 74.03 59.03 28.48
N LYS A 811 74.60 58.93 27.28
CA LYS A 811 76.02 58.61 27.07
C LYS A 811 76.92 59.85 27.02
N ASN A 812 76.35 61.04 26.86
CA ASN A 812 77.05 62.32 26.77
C ASN A 812 76.90 63.19 28.04
N THR A 813 76.36 62.61 29.10
CA THR A 813 76.36 63.10 30.48
C THR A 813 77.11 62.09 31.32
#